data_AF-A0A6P4YBB3-F1
#
_entry.id   AF-A0A6P4YBB3-F1
#
_cell.length_a   1.000
_cell.length_b   1.000
_cell.length_c   1.000
_cell.angle_alpha   90.00
_cell.angle_beta   90.00
_cell.angle_gamma   90.00
#
_symmetry.space_group_name_H-M   'P 1'
#
loop_
_entity.id
_entity.type
_entity.pdbx_description
1 polymer ?
#
loop_
_entity_poly.entity_id
_entity_poly.type
_entity_poly.pdbx_seq_one_letter_code
_entity_poly.pdbx_strand_id
1 'polypeptide(L)'
;MATVAVQRLLGALRGLAGWWWGGEARETVDFHTLQDALLQLSGVIDLDGLRRAVEDAIGTIIPNVHSKAVYLLDLDSRQLRCHGNTLPVLPAEGIIQEAVSEQQCVTRPSPPAEDPVCRILQLRQGEQDRTVICFPVLDREGSDLLAILLISCSRPAQLHYDNLSLLGKHIATCYSRLKQVQIQSGGAMSHTPARRQDSGTIDTQAILQLCADLYDQDAPALQLKVIRYLQKVTRAECCLLLLVADDTAEFFCQVIGEHVLEEELRFPIDQSCLGHVVSSKKPVTLEDLDSKGKEELQSLVQHVQLGEIRSMLCIPVESKAAGNIVALACVFNKRDRLKFSSGDASQILTCFTYTSTVLTSTLAVQKERKLKLETQSMLQIAKNLFTHLDDVSVLLREIMQEARNLTHAERCSLFLVDKGRRELVAKVFDGVVADESELEKLRQELGPNHRRLSDVRVMNMNELRIPIDQGIAGHVATTGEILNIKDAYSHPLFYSGVDHSTGFRTRNILCFPIKNEGHEIVGVAELCNKINGPCFSTYDEELAQAFSIYCGISLVHSLLYKKVADAQHRSKLSNELMMYHMKVNEDETARLIVDKIPAITSIHPDVFVFSFTPRVIYDDQTTLCCLAMFEDMGMINRWRIQKETLVKFVLMVKKGYRDPPYHNWYHAFSVSHFCYLLYKNLRIDQLLTDVELFALFVACLCHDLDHRGTNNAFQVSSKSVLAALYSSEGSVLERHHFAQAMCILNTEGCNIFENLNKRDYEQALDLLQEIILATDLAHHLSAVKDLEAMAKEGYDKSNPRCHTLLTCLLMTSCDLSDQTKGWGTTKKIAELIYQEFFRQGDLEKSMGYRPHEMMDREKAFIPDLQISFLENIAMPLYRILGDLLPGSECVFQAVKANRDTWMQVRETAKRKPITHGNSFDFFKMLDEDDDNSLVNNGEGGKANH
;
A
#
# COMPACT_ATOMS: atom_id res chain seq x y z
N MET A 1 24.67 7.02 14.15
CA MET A 1 23.90 5.76 14.23
C MET A 1 22.77 5.66 13.20
N ALA A 2 22.05 6.74 12.85
CA ALA A 2 21.00 6.70 11.81
C ALA A 2 21.50 6.32 10.39
N THR A 3 22.70 6.72 9.99
CA THR A 3 23.25 6.44 8.63
C THR A 3 23.61 4.96 8.42
N VAL A 4 23.99 4.26 9.49
CA VAL A 4 24.36 2.82 9.47
C VAL A 4 23.11 1.95 9.49
N ALA A 5 22.04 2.39 10.15
CA ALA A 5 20.73 1.74 10.10
C ALA A 5 20.09 1.84 8.70
N VAL A 6 20.22 2.99 8.02
CA VAL A 6 19.72 3.19 6.65
C VAL A 6 20.50 2.35 5.62
N GLN A 7 21.82 2.21 5.75
CA GLN A 7 22.61 1.32 4.88
C GLN A 7 22.29 -0.17 5.10
N ARG A 8 21.97 -0.59 6.33
CA ARG A 8 21.54 -1.96 6.64
C ARG A 8 20.11 -2.24 6.14
N LEU A 9 19.22 -1.25 6.19
CA LEU A 9 17.86 -1.35 5.61
C LEU A 9 17.90 -1.43 4.07
N LEU A 10 18.75 -0.64 3.42
CA LEU A 10 18.95 -0.69 1.96
C LEU A 10 19.58 -2.02 1.50
N GLY A 11 20.44 -2.62 2.32
CA GLY A 11 20.98 -3.97 2.09
C GLY A 11 19.91 -5.06 2.22
N ALA A 12 19.04 -4.96 3.22
CA ALA A 12 17.93 -5.91 3.43
C ALA A 12 16.85 -5.81 2.33
N LEU A 13 16.57 -4.59 1.83
CA LEU A 13 15.64 -4.38 0.72
C LEU A 13 16.17 -4.89 -0.63
N ARG A 14 17.50 -4.91 -0.84
CA ARG A 14 18.12 -5.55 -2.02
C ARG A 14 18.05 -7.08 -1.97
N GLY A 15 18.09 -7.67 -0.78
CA GLY A 15 17.89 -9.11 -0.59
C GLY A 15 16.46 -9.57 -0.91
N LEU A 16 15.46 -8.73 -0.62
CA LEU A 16 14.05 -9.02 -0.92
C LEU A 16 13.70 -8.90 -2.42
N ALA A 17 14.44 -8.10 -3.19
CA ALA A 17 14.25 -7.98 -4.64
C ALA A 17 14.66 -9.26 -5.42
N GLY A 18 15.53 -10.10 -4.84
CA GLY A 18 15.95 -11.37 -5.43
C GLY A 18 14.92 -12.50 -5.34
N TRP A 19 13.88 -12.35 -4.52
CA TRP A 19 12.80 -13.34 -4.39
C TRP A 19 11.69 -13.19 -5.44
N TRP A 20 11.64 -12.05 -6.13
CA TRP A 20 10.60 -11.75 -7.14
C TRP A 20 11.04 -12.07 -8.58
N TRP A 21 12.32 -12.35 -8.80
CA TRP A 21 12.86 -12.79 -10.08
C TRP A 21 13.39 -14.21 -9.92
N GLY A 22 12.60 -15.20 -10.35
CA GLY A 22 13.03 -16.60 -10.38
C GLY A 22 14.31 -16.75 -11.21
N GLY A 23 15.38 -17.23 -10.59
CA GLY A 23 16.66 -17.49 -11.24
C GLY A 23 17.60 -18.31 -10.35
N GLU A 24 17.70 -19.60 -10.67
CA GLU A 24 18.80 -20.54 -10.41
C GLU A 24 19.55 -20.46 -9.06
N ALA A 25 19.09 -21.26 -8.10
CA ALA A 25 19.87 -21.66 -6.93
C ALA A 25 20.85 -22.79 -7.30
N ARG A 26 22.14 -22.47 -7.45
CA ARG A 26 23.30 -23.35 -7.23
C ARG A 26 24.57 -22.50 -7.38
N GLU A 27 25.55 -22.71 -6.48
CA GLU A 27 26.88 -22.05 -6.41
C GLU A 27 27.02 -20.82 -5.48
N THR A 28 26.64 -20.96 -4.20
CA THR A 28 27.14 -20.06 -3.12
C THR A 28 27.94 -20.85 -2.10
N VAL A 29 29.18 -20.42 -1.80
CA VAL A 29 30.03 -21.00 -0.74
C VAL A 29 29.48 -20.60 0.63
N ASP A 30 29.31 -21.57 1.53
CA ASP A 30 28.81 -21.35 2.90
C ASP A 30 29.80 -20.51 3.76
N PHE A 31 29.27 -19.65 4.63
CA PHE A 31 30.03 -18.74 5.49
C PHE A 31 30.96 -19.50 6.44
N HIS A 32 30.54 -20.67 6.92
CA HIS A 32 31.37 -21.54 7.76
C HIS A 32 32.63 -22.03 7.03
N THR A 33 32.50 -22.38 5.74
CA THR A 33 33.63 -22.86 4.93
C THR A 33 34.67 -21.77 4.68
N LEU A 34 34.23 -20.53 4.50
CA LEU A 34 35.13 -19.37 4.41
C LEU A 34 35.83 -19.10 5.74
N GLN A 35 35.11 -19.18 6.86
CA GLN A 35 35.67 -18.99 8.20
C GLN A 35 36.75 -20.04 8.51
N ASP A 36 36.50 -21.31 8.21
CA ASP A 36 37.46 -22.40 8.42
C ASP A 36 38.71 -22.23 7.55
N ALA A 37 38.56 -21.85 6.27
CA ALA A 37 39.67 -21.56 5.38
C ALA A 37 40.55 -20.40 5.89
N LEU A 38 39.93 -19.34 6.44
CA LEU A 38 40.66 -18.21 7.01
C LEU A 38 41.34 -18.56 8.35
N LEU A 39 40.74 -19.44 9.17
CA LEU A 39 41.34 -19.90 10.42
C LEU A 39 42.63 -20.69 10.20
N GLN A 40 42.76 -21.43 9.09
CA GLN A 40 44.00 -22.16 8.79
C GLN A 40 45.23 -21.24 8.65
N LEU A 41 45.05 -20.00 8.20
CA LEU A 41 46.13 -19.01 8.12
C LEU A 41 46.65 -18.59 9.51
N SER A 42 45.81 -18.70 10.54
CA SER A 42 46.19 -18.32 11.92
C SER A 42 47.25 -19.25 12.53
N GLY A 43 47.34 -20.51 12.09
CA GLY A 43 48.28 -21.52 12.61
C GLY A 43 49.64 -21.59 11.89
N VAL A 44 49.85 -20.78 10.86
CA VAL A 44 51.06 -20.82 10.02
C VAL A 44 52.28 -20.22 10.72
N ILE A 45 53.41 -20.94 10.66
CA ILE A 45 54.70 -20.58 11.30
C ILE A 45 55.85 -20.26 10.34
N ASP A 46 55.71 -20.54 9.04
CA ASP A 46 56.72 -20.25 7.99
C ASP A 46 56.07 -19.81 6.66
N LEU A 47 56.88 -19.30 5.71
CA LEU A 47 56.38 -18.81 4.41
C LEU A 47 55.86 -19.93 3.50
N ASP A 48 56.46 -21.13 3.55
CA ASP A 48 56.01 -22.28 2.76
C ASP A 48 54.68 -22.85 3.27
N GLY A 49 54.45 -22.83 4.59
CA GLY A 49 53.16 -23.13 5.20
C GLY A 49 52.11 -22.07 4.86
N LEU A 50 52.48 -20.79 4.80
CA LEU A 50 51.57 -19.72 4.38
C LEU A 50 51.10 -19.96 2.96
N ARG A 51 52.03 -20.28 2.06
CA ARG A 51 51.69 -20.54 0.67
C ARG A 51 50.70 -21.69 0.52
N ARG A 52 50.95 -22.83 1.17
CA ARG A 52 50.05 -24.00 1.12
C ARG A 52 48.66 -23.68 1.66
N ALA A 53 48.59 -23.01 2.81
CA ALA A 53 47.32 -22.59 3.40
C ALA A 53 46.54 -21.64 2.48
N VAL A 54 47.23 -20.75 1.77
CA VAL A 54 46.60 -19.84 0.78
C VAL A 54 46.12 -20.60 -0.46
N GLU A 55 46.93 -21.52 -0.98
CA GLU A 55 46.52 -22.36 -2.11
C GLU A 55 45.27 -23.18 -1.76
N ASP A 56 45.22 -23.79 -0.57
CA ASP A 56 44.06 -24.53 -0.08
C ASP A 56 42.83 -23.62 0.07
N ALA A 57 42.98 -22.46 0.71
CA ALA A 57 41.90 -21.49 0.86
C ALA A 57 41.32 -21.02 -0.49
N ILE A 58 42.15 -20.79 -1.51
CA ILE A 58 41.68 -20.43 -2.87
C ILE A 58 40.81 -21.55 -3.45
N GLY A 59 41.20 -22.81 -3.25
CA GLY A 59 40.43 -23.97 -3.73
C GLY A 59 39.08 -24.14 -3.04
N THR A 60 38.96 -23.69 -1.80
CA THR A 60 37.70 -23.72 -1.03
C THR A 60 36.78 -22.55 -1.36
N ILE A 61 37.36 -21.37 -1.60
CA ILE A 61 36.62 -20.11 -1.75
C ILE A 61 36.08 -19.90 -3.17
N ILE A 62 36.77 -20.44 -4.18
CA ILE A 62 36.41 -20.27 -5.58
C ILE A 62 35.98 -21.62 -6.16
N PRO A 63 34.76 -21.74 -6.71
CA PRO A 63 34.31 -22.97 -7.35
C PRO A 63 35.09 -23.23 -8.65
N ASN A 64 35.35 -24.49 -8.96
CA ASN A 64 35.93 -24.94 -10.24
C ASN A 64 37.29 -24.27 -10.59
N VAL A 65 38.19 -24.14 -9.62
CA VAL A 65 39.58 -23.73 -9.86
C VAL A 65 40.33 -24.84 -10.61
N HIS A 66 40.78 -24.55 -11.83
CA HIS A 66 41.50 -25.50 -12.69
C HIS A 66 43.00 -25.51 -12.39
N SER A 67 43.58 -24.33 -12.17
CA SER A 67 44.98 -24.17 -11.79
C SER A 67 45.19 -22.90 -10.96
N LYS A 68 46.14 -22.94 -10.04
CA LYS A 68 46.45 -21.84 -9.11
C LYS A 68 47.95 -21.78 -8.85
N ALA A 69 48.48 -20.57 -8.69
CA ALA A 69 49.86 -20.35 -8.28
C ALA A 69 49.94 -19.14 -7.35
N VAL A 70 50.68 -19.29 -6.25
CA VAL A 70 50.85 -18.25 -5.24
C VAL A 70 52.33 -17.89 -5.17
N TYR A 71 52.65 -16.63 -5.44
CA TYR A 71 53.99 -16.07 -5.32
C TYR A 71 54.02 -15.15 -4.09
N LEU A 72 54.88 -15.47 -3.12
CA LEU A 72 55.06 -14.67 -1.91
C LEU A 72 56.38 -13.89 -1.99
N LEU A 73 56.43 -12.71 -1.37
CA LEU A 73 57.66 -11.94 -1.29
C LEU A 73 58.64 -12.65 -0.36
N ASP A 74 59.77 -13.05 -0.91
CA ASP A 74 60.88 -13.62 -0.15
C ASP A 74 61.59 -12.50 0.63
N LEU A 75 61.70 -12.67 1.95
CA LEU A 75 62.26 -11.67 2.86
C LEU A 75 63.76 -11.42 2.60
N ASP A 76 64.48 -12.42 2.10
CA ASP A 76 65.94 -12.34 1.87
C ASP A 76 66.27 -11.76 0.49
N SER A 77 65.54 -12.18 -0.55
CA SER A 77 65.82 -11.77 -1.93
C SER A 77 64.99 -10.58 -2.41
N ARG A 78 63.95 -10.16 -1.67
CA ARG A 78 62.95 -9.16 -2.07
C ARG A 78 62.31 -9.44 -3.44
N GLN A 79 62.27 -10.70 -3.85
CA GLN A 79 61.62 -11.14 -5.08
C GLN A 79 60.39 -11.98 -4.75
N LEU A 80 59.34 -11.87 -5.58
CA LEU A 80 58.18 -12.74 -5.51
C LEU A 80 58.56 -14.13 -6.02
N ARG A 81 58.56 -15.12 -5.14
CA ARG A 81 59.01 -16.49 -5.42
C ARG A 81 57.95 -17.54 -5.15
N CYS A 82 58.04 -18.63 -5.89
CA CYS A 82 57.17 -19.80 -5.76
C CYS A 82 58.03 -21.08 -5.78
N HIS A 83 58.15 -21.77 -4.63
CA HIS A 83 58.96 -23.00 -4.51
C HIS A 83 58.20 -24.23 -5.07
N GLY A 84 58.51 -24.65 -6.30
CA GLY A 84 57.88 -25.83 -6.92
C GLY A 84 57.03 -25.55 -8.16
N ASN A 85 57.11 -24.34 -8.73
CA ASN A 85 56.56 -24.03 -10.06
C ASN A 85 57.69 -23.99 -11.12
N THR A 86 57.34 -24.16 -12.40
CA THR A 86 58.33 -24.20 -13.50
C THR A 86 59.10 -22.89 -13.69
N LEU A 87 58.52 -21.76 -13.24
CA LEU A 87 59.14 -20.44 -13.16
C LEU A 87 59.21 -20.00 -11.69
N PRO A 88 60.36 -20.14 -11.00
CA PRO A 88 60.48 -19.84 -9.57
C PRO A 88 60.45 -18.35 -9.23
N VAL A 89 60.74 -17.48 -10.20
CA VAL A 89 60.64 -16.02 -10.08
C VAL A 89 59.53 -15.52 -11.01
N LEU A 90 58.70 -14.61 -10.51
CA LEU A 90 57.58 -14.07 -11.27
C LEU A 90 58.08 -13.18 -12.44
N PRO A 91 57.72 -13.49 -13.70
CA PRO A 91 58.04 -12.65 -14.85
C PRO A 91 57.21 -11.36 -14.83
N ALA A 92 57.84 -10.22 -15.10
CA ALA A 92 57.23 -8.89 -15.06
C ALA A 92 56.71 -8.45 -16.44
N GLU A 93 55.92 -9.29 -17.10
CA GLU A 93 55.36 -9.05 -18.43
C GLU A 93 53.87 -9.46 -18.47
N GLY A 94 53.10 -8.88 -19.40
CA GLY A 94 51.70 -9.26 -19.62
C GLY A 94 50.75 -8.87 -18.46
N ILE A 95 49.75 -9.72 -18.20
CA ILE A 95 48.72 -9.48 -17.16
C ILE A 95 49.31 -9.25 -15.77
N ILE A 96 50.45 -9.90 -15.46
CA ILE A 96 51.14 -9.73 -14.18
C ILE A 96 51.67 -8.31 -14.04
N GLN A 97 52.27 -7.74 -15.10
CA GLN A 97 52.82 -6.39 -15.06
C GLN A 97 51.71 -5.35 -14.86
N GLU A 98 50.57 -5.54 -15.54
CA GLU A 98 49.38 -4.69 -15.39
C GLU A 98 48.91 -4.69 -13.93
N ALA A 99 48.68 -5.87 -13.34
CA ALA A 99 48.23 -6.00 -11.96
C ALA A 99 49.22 -5.43 -10.92
N VAL A 100 50.53 -5.58 -11.16
CA VAL A 100 51.58 -4.99 -10.29
C VAL A 100 51.60 -3.46 -10.41
N SER A 101 51.52 -2.93 -11.63
CA SER A 101 51.62 -1.49 -11.89
C SER A 101 50.40 -0.71 -11.40
N GLU A 102 49.21 -1.31 -11.53
CA GLU A 102 47.94 -0.70 -11.12
C GLU A 102 47.58 -1.03 -9.67
N GLN A 103 48.28 -1.98 -9.04
CA GLN A 103 47.98 -2.50 -7.70
C GLN A 103 46.52 -2.94 -7.52
N GLN A 104 45.89 -3.42 -8.60
CA GLN A 104 44.51 -3.85 -8.64
C GLN A 104 44.37 -5.25 -9.23
N CYS A 105 43.24 -5.90 -8.92
CA CYS A 105 42.92 -7.20 -9.47
C CYS A 105 42.63 -7.12 -10.97
N VAL A 106 43.41 -7.82 -11.79
CA VAL A 106 43.21 -7.89 -13.24
C VAL A 106 42.59 -9.24 -13.59
N THR A 107 41.50 -9.23 -14.34
CA THR A 107 40.83 -10.44 -14.83
C THR A 107 40.81 -10.44 -16.35
N ARG A 108 41.26 -11.53 -16.99
CA ARG A 108 41.14 -11.69 -18.45
C ARG A 108 40.53 -13.05 -18.84
N PRO A 109 39.47 -13.06 -19.66
CA PRO A 109 39.02 -14.28 -20.32
C PRO A 109 39.99 -14.64 -21.46
N SER A 110 40.45 -15.89 -21.51
CA SER A 110 41.34 -16.41 -22.58
C SER A 110 42.59 -15.54 -22.86
N PRO A 111 43.58 -15.51 -21.93
CA PRO A 111 44.82 -14.75 -22.15
C PRO A 111 45.59 -15.21 -23.40
N PRO A 112 46.36 -14.32 -24.06
CA PRO A 112 47.17 -14.68 -25.22
C PRO A 112 48.14 -15.82 -24.89
N ALA A 113 48.36 -16.75 -25.83
CA ALA A 113 49.25 -17.89 -25.61
C ALA A 113 50.71 -17.50 -25.31
N GLU A 114 51.10 -16.28 -25.67
CA GLU A 114 52.43 -15.71 -25.42
C GLU A 114 52.57 -15.14 -23.99
N ASP A 115 51.46 -14.93 -23.27
CA ASP A 115 51.49 -14.38 -21.91
C ASP A 115 52.14 -15.39 -20.94
N PRO A 116 53.09 -14.95 -20.08
CA PRO A 116 53.76 -15.82 -19.13
C PRO A 116 52.80 -16.57 -18.19
N VAL A 117 51.62 -16.00 -17.89
CA VAL A 117 50.62 -16.65 -17.03
C VAL A 117 50.12 -17.96 -17.63
N CYS A 118 50.05 -18.07 -18.97
CA CYS A 118 49.67 -19.30 -19.65
C CYS A 118 50.64 -20.46 -19.36
N ARG A 119 51.94 -20.17 -19.22
CA ARG A 119 52.96 -21.17 -18.85
C ARG A 119 52.92 -21.51 -17.37
N ILE A 120 52.73 -20.50 -16.51
CA ILE A 120 52.67 -20.66 -15.05
C ILE A 120 51.45 -21.50 -14.64
N LEU A 121 50.30 -21.28 -15.29
CA LEU A 121 49.04 -21.97 -15.03
C LEU A 121 48.79 -23.19 -15.92
N GLN A 122 49.75 -23.55 -16.79
CA GLN A 122 49.72 -24.68 -17.73
C GLN A 122 48.44 -24.73 -18.60
N LEU A 123 48.02 -23.59 -19.14
CA LEU A 123 46.81 -23.47 -19.95
C LEU A 123 47.00 -24.07 -21.35
N ARG A 124 46.03 -24.85 -21.84
CA ARG A 124 46.07 -25.45 -23.20
C ARG A 124 45.41 -24.50 -24.21
N GLN A 125 45.96 -24.39 -25.42
CA GLN A 125 45.34 -23.60 -26.50
C GLN A 125 43.97 -24.18 -26.90
N GLY A 126 42.91 -23.36 -26.89
CA GLY A 126 41.56 -23.72 -27.35
C GLY A 126 40.46 -23.84 -26.29
N GLU A 127 40.74 -23.60 -25.01
CA GLU A 127 39.73 -23.62 -23.94
C GLU A 127 38.99 -22.27 -23.84
N GLN A 128 37.84 -22.14 -24.50
CA GLN A 128 37.11 -20.87 -24.64
C GLN A 128 36.33 -20.39 -23.39
N ASP A 129 36.32 -21.15 -22.28
CA ASP A 129 35.48 -20.85 -21.10
C ASP A 129 36.29 -20.65 -19.79
N ARG A 130 37.61 -20.38 -19.90
CA ARG A 130 38.49 -20.14 -18.74
C ARG A 130 38.82 -18.66 -18.56
N THR A 131 38.68 -18.20 -17.32
CA THR A 131 39.02 -16.85 -16.87
C THR A 131 40.23 -16.91 -15.95
N VAL A 132 41.21 -16.04 -16.22
CA VAL A 132 42.41 -15.90 -15.40
C VAL A 132 42.29 -14.64 -14.54
N ILE A 133 42.47 -14.82 -13.24
CA ILE A 133 42.48 -13.76 -12.23
C ILE A 133 43.92 -13.60 -11.73
N CYS A 134 44.44 -12.37 -11.81
CA CYS A 134 45.68 -11.96 -11.18
C CYS A 134 45.34 -10.99 -10.04
N PHE A 135 45.50 -11.45 -8.80
CA PHE A 135 45.15 -10.69 -7.61
C PHE A 135 46.41 -10.28 -6.81
N PRO A 136 46.78 -8.99 -6.78
CA PRO A 136 47.87 -8.51 -5.95
C PRO A 136 47.42 -8.39 -4.48
N VAL A 137 48.26 -8.88 -3.56
CA VAL A 137 48.07 -8.72 -2.11
C VAL A 137 49.04 -7.67 -1.62
N LEU A 138 48.51 -6.57 -1.10
CA LEU A 138 49.28 -5.45 -0.57
C LEU A 138 49.37 -5.52 0.97
N ASP A 139 50.32 -4.81 1.55
CA ASP A 139 50.41 -4.61 3.01
C ASP A 139 49.21 -3.81 3.55
N ARG A 140 49.03 -3.77 4.88
CA ARG A 140 47.93 -3.09 5.57
C ARG A 140 47.81 -1.60 5.23
N GLU A 141 48.92 -0.95 4.90
CA GLU A 141 48.99 0.45 4.48
C GLU A 141 48.81 0.64 2.96
N GLY A 142 48.72 -0.45 2.19
CA GLY A 142 48.50 -0.45 0.74
C GLY A 142 49.73 -0.11 -0.10
N SER A 143 50.90 0.07 0.52
CA SER A 143 52.11 0.59 -0.15
C SER A 143 52.96 -0.48 -0.84
N ASP A 144 53.15 -1.64 -0.20
CA ASP A 144 54.07 -2.69 -0.65
C ASP A 144 53.33 -3.96 -1.10
N LEU A 145 53.79 -4.55 -2.22
CA LEU A 145 53.29 -5.81 -2.75
C LEU A 145 53.88 -7.01 -1.99
N LEU A 146 53.02 -7.74 -1.28
CA LEU A 146 53.41 -8.88 -0.44
C LEU A 146 53.26 -10.23 -1.17
N ALA A 147 52.25 -10.36 -2.03
CA ALA A 147 52.01 -11.59 -2.78
C ALA A 147 51.26 -11.33 -4.09
N ILE A 148 51.36 -12.27 -5.02
CA ILE A 148 50.50 -12.35 -6.21
C ILE A 148 49.84 -13.72 -6.26
N LEU A 149 48.51 -13.70 -6.37
CA LEU A 149 47.68 -14.89 -6.56
C LEU A 149 47.28 -14.97 -8.03
N LEU A 150 47.66 -16.06 -8.69
CA LEU A 150 47.26 -16.38 -10.07
C LEU A 150 46.28 -17.54 -10.04
N ILE A 151 45.09 -17.34 -10.60
CA ILE A 151 43.98 -18.30 -10.49
C ILE A 151 43.32 -18.46 -11.86
N SER A 152 43.21 -19.71 -12.33
CA SER A 152 42.41 -20.09 -13.51
C SER A 152 41.13 -20.77 -13.03
N CYS A 153 39.98 -20.18 -13.36
CA CYS A 153 38.67 -20.70 -12.95
C CYS A 153 37.61 -20.48 -14.04
N SER A 154 36.48 -21.17 -13.89
CA SER A 154 35.29 -20.93 -14.71
C SER A 154 34.51 -19.72 -14.16
N ARG A 155 34.11 -18.79 -15.04
CA ARG A 155 33.23 -17.61 -14.79
C ARG A 155 33.12 -17.14 -13.32
N PRO A 156 34.02 -16.27 -12.82
CA PRO A 156 33.94 -15.78 -11.44
C PRO A 156 32.75 -14.82 -11.23
N ALA A 157 31.99 -15.01 -10.15
CA ALA A 157 30.96 -14.09 -9.67
C ALA A 157 31.54 -13.02 -8.74
N GLN A 158 30.79 -11.92 -8.52
CA GLN A 158 31.23 -10.80 -7.67
C GLN A 158 31.64 -11.24 -6.25
N LEU A 159 30.90 -12.19 -5.67
CA LEU A 159 31.17 -12.75 -4.34
C LEU A 159 32.59 -13.35 -4.22
N HIS A 160 33.14 -13.91 -5.29
CA HIS A 160 34.48 -14.50 -5.28
C HIS A 160 35.57 -13.43 -5.16
N TYR A 161 35.37 -12.26 -5.77
CA TYR A 161 36.27 -11.12 -5.64
C TYR A 161 36.25 -10.55 -4.21
N ASP A 162 35.07 -10.47 -3.60
CA ASP A 162 34.92 -10.02 -2.22
C ASP A 162 35.62 -10.99 -1.24
N ASN A 163 35.49 -12.29 -1.47
CA ASN A 163 36.18 -13.30 -0.66
C ASN A 163 37.71 -13.27 -0.86
N LEU A 164 38.20 -13.07 -2.10
CA LEU A 164 39.63 -12.90 -2.37
C LEU A 164 40.19 -11.64 -1.69
N SER A 165 39.43 -10.55 -1.64
CA SER A 165 39.81 -9.34 -0.90
C SER A 165 39.93 -9.60 0.60
N LEU A 166 39.00 -10.35 1.19
CA LEU A 166 39.06 -10.74 2.60
C LEU A 166 40.25 -11.66 2.88
N LEU A 167 40.50 -12.63 2.01
CA LEU A 167 41.66 -13.52 2.08
C LEU A 167 42.97 -12.72 2.02
N GLY A 168 43.09 -11.76 1.09
CA GLY A 168 44.25 -10.88 0.96
C GLY A 168 44.60 -10.14 2.27
N LYS A 169 43.61 -9.62 2.99
CA LYS A 169 43.81 -8.95 4.29
C LYS A 169 44.35 -9.89 5.37
N HIS A 170 43.91 -11.15 5.37
CA HIS A 170 44.40 -12.17 6.29
C HIS A 170 45.81 -12.63 5.94
N ILE A 171 46.13 -12.75 4.65
CA ILE A 171 47.49 -13.02 4.15
C ILE A 171 48.45 -11.92 4.62
N ALA A 172 48.11 -10.64 4.41
CA ALA A 172 48.94 -9.51 4.83
C ALA A 172 49.20 -9.51 6.36
N THR A 173 48.16 -9.84 7.13
CA THR A 173 48.26 -9.97 8.60
C THR A 173 49.18 -11.13 9.00
N CYS A 174 49.02 -12.30 8.38
CA CYS A 174 49.86 -13.47 8.66
C CYS A 174 51.32 -13.22 8.25
N TYR A 175 51.54 -12.60 7.08
CA TYR A 175 52.87 -12.24 6.59
C TYR A 175 53.58 -11.26 7.54
N SER A 176 52.88 -10.21 8.01
CA SER A 176 53.40 -9.27 9.02
C SER A 176 53.80 -9.98 10.31
N ARG A 177 52.99 -10.95 10.77
CA ARG A 177 53.30 -11.77 11.95
C ARG A 177 54.57 -12.61 11.73
N LEU A 178 54.70 -13.28 10.59
CA LEU A 178 55.89 -14.09 10.26
C LEU A 178 57.16 -13.23 10.20
N LYS A 179 57.08 -12.04 9.59
CA LYS A 179 58.19 -11.07 9.54
C LYS A 179 58.66 -10.67 10.94
N GLN A 180 57.74 -10.44 11.89
CA GLN A 180 58.09 -10.11 13.28
C GLN A 180 58.80 -11.27 14.00
N VAL A 181 58.36 -12.51 13.79
CA VAL A 181 58.97 -13.70 14.39
C VAL A 181 60.39 -13.93 13.87
N GLN A 182 60.64 -13.66 12.58
CA GLN A 182 61.95 -13.83 11.94
C GLN A 182 62.95 -12.73 12.34
N ILE A 183 62.49 -11.49 12.52
CA ILE A 183 63.30 -10.39 13.07
C ILE A 183 63.73 -10.68 14.52
N GLN A 184 62.87 -11.32 15.32
CA GLN A 184 63.19 -11.68 16.71
C GLN A 184 64.18 -12.85 16.83
N SER A 185 64.30 -13.70 15.81
CA SER A 185 65.21 -14.86 15.80
C SER A 185 66.56 -14.59 15.13
N GLY A 186 66.72 -13.49 14.39
CA GLY A 186 67.96 -13.10 13.69
C GLY A 186 68.92 -12.16 14.46
N GLY A 187 68.63 -11.79 15.71
CA GLY A 187 69.45 -10.84 16.48
C GLY A 187 69.76 -11.34 17.90
N ALA A 188 70.82 -12.14 18.05
CA ALA A 188 71.37 -12.45 19.37
C ALA A 188 72.45 -11.43 19.78
N MET A 189 72.40 -11.03 21.06
CA MET A 189 73.39 -10.32 21.90
C MET A 189 73.31 -8.79 22.05
N SER A 190 73.39 -8.39 23.33
CA SER A 190 73.67 -7.06 23.89
C SER A 190 72.48 -6.13 24.14
N HIS A 191 71.77 -6.33 25.26
CA HIS A 191 71.77 -5.40 26.41
C HIS A 191 70.68 -5.83 27.41
N THR A 192 71.12 -6.24 28.59
CA THR A 192 70.31 -6.40 29.81
C THR A 192 69.79 -5.05 30.28
N PRO A 193 68.53 -4.94 30.74
CA PRO A 193 68.17 -4.07 31.83
C PRO A 193 68.04 -4.88 33.12
N ALA A 194 68.74 -4.35 34.12
CA ALA A 194 68.87 -4.79 35.49
C ALA A 194 67.65 -5.48 36.14
N ARG A 195 67.93 -6.58 36.83
CA ARG A 195 67.16 -7.07 37.98
C ARG A 195 66.87 -5.92 38.95
N ARG A 196 65.60 -5.61 39.15
CA ARG A 196 65.08 -5.16 40.46
C ARG A 196 64.28 -6.30 41.06
N GLN A 197 64.69 -6.70 42.26
CA GLN A 197 64.09 -7.76 43.06
C GLN A 197 62.81 -7.28 43.76
N ASP A 198 61.95 -8.27 44.02
CA ASP A 198 60.82 -8.33 44.96
C ASP A 198 59.44 -7.76 44.56
N SER A 199 58.59 -8.60 43.97
CA SER A 199 57.43 -9.24 44.66
C SER A 199 56.43 -9.86 43.67
N GLY A 200 56.11 -11.16 43.86
CA GLY A 200 54.99 -11.85 43.20
C GLY A 200 55.21 -12.23 41.72
N THR A 201 55.73 -13.43 41.47
CA THR A 201 55.64 -14.05 40.14
C THR A 201 54.17 -14.17 39.74
N ILE A 202 53.73 -13.37 38.76
CA ILE A 202 52.44 -13.54 38.09
C ILE A 202 52.47 -14.91 37.41
N ASP A 203 51.53 -15.79 37.74
CA ASP A 203 51.41 -17.10 37.12
C ASP A 203 50.76 -16.95 35.73
N THR A 204 51.60 -16.65 34.75
CA THR A 204 51.21 -16.46 33.35
C THR A 204 50.56 -17.71 32.75
N GLN A 205 50.86 -18.90 33.28
CA GLN A 205 50.26 -20.15 32.82
C GLN A 205 48.80 -20.27 33.31
N ALA A 206 48.53 -19.89 34.56
CA ALA A 206 47.18 -19.94 35.12
C ALA A 206 46.21 -18.96 34.43
N ILE A 207 46.67 -17.76 34.05
CA ILE A 207 45.81 -16.79 33.34
C ILE A 207 45.56 -17.18 31.88
N LEU A 208 46.55 -17.80 31.21
CA LEU A 208 46.38 -18.33 29.86
C LEU A 208 45.38 -19.49 29.85
N GLN A 209 45.44 -20.37 30.86
CA GLN A 209 44.46 -21.44 31.05
C GLN A 209 43.05 -20.88 31.26
N LEU A 210 42.89 -19.85 32.10
CA LEU A 210 41.60 -19.18 32.26
C LEU A 210 41.08 -18.64 30.93
N CYS A 211 41.92 -17.96 30.15
CA CYS A 211 41.50 -17.43 28.84
C CYS A 211 41.10 -18.55 27.87
N ALA A 212 41.79 -19.70 27.91
CA ALA A 212 41.42 -20.87 27.12
C ALA A 212 40.08 -21.49 27.58
N ASP A 213 39.76 -21.40 28.87
CA ASP A 213 38.53 -21.94 29.44
C ASP A 213 37.32 -20.99 29.28
N LEU A 214 37.52 -19.72 28.91
CA LEU A 214 36.46 -18.71 28.71
C LEU A 214 35.85 -18.76 27.29
N TYR A 215 35.25 -19.90 26.93
CA TYR A 215 34.56 -20.11 25.65
C TYR A 215 33.03 -20.23 25.76
N ASP A 216 32.47 -20.11 26.96
CA ASP A 216 31.03 -20.26 27.15
C ASP A 216 30.26 -19.15 26.43
N GLN A 217 29.10 -19.50 25.89
CA GLN A 217 28.19 -18.56 25.23
C GLN A 217 27.38 -17.73 26.24
N ASP A 218 27.34 -18.17 27.50
CA ASP A 218 26.53 -17.57 28.55
C ASP A 218 27.36 -16.69 29.50
N ALA A 219 26.95 -15.42 29.68
CA ALA A 219 27.68 -14.50 30.55
C ALA A 219 27.79 -14.96 32.02
N PRO A 220 26.77 -15.61 32.64
CA PRO A 220 26.91 -16.15 34.01
C PRO A 220 27.98 -17.24 34.12
N ALA A 221 28.11 -18.11 33.11
CA ALA A 221 29.10 -19.18 33.11
C ALA A 221 30.53 -18.61 33.03
N LEU A 222 30.73 -17.59 32.20
CA LEU A 222 32.01 -16.85 32.11
C LEU A 222 32.32 -16.12 33.42
N GLN A 223 31.34 -15.40 33.99
CA GLN A 223 31.49 -14.72 35.28
C GLN A 223 31.91 -15.69 36.38
N LEU A 224 31.30 -16.87 36.44
CA LEU A 224 31.58 -17.90 37.43
C LEU A 224 33.00 -18.48 37.30
N LYS A 225 33.51 -18.68 36.07
CA LYS A 225 34.90 -19.07 35.83
C LYS A 225 35.89 -17.98 36.26
N VAL A 226 35.61 -16.72 35.95
CA VAL A 226 36.43 -15.57 36.39
C VAL A 226 36.41 -15.43 37.91
N ILE A 227 35.24 -15.52 38.54
CA ILE A 227 35.07 -15.41 40.00
C ILE A 227 35.85 -16.52 40.72
N ARG A 228 35.73 -17.78 40.27
CA ARG A 228 36.50 -18.91 40.83
C ARG A 228 38.00 -18.70 40.73
N TYR A 229 38.48 -18.20 39.59
CA TYR A 229 39.90 -17.87 39.43
C TYR A 229 40.33 -16.76 40.41
N LEU A 230 39.54 -15.70 40.55
CA LEU A 230 39.83 -14.61 41.48
C LEU A 230 39.83 -15.09 42.93
N GLN A 231 38.88 -15.93 43.35
CA GLN A 231 38.85 -16.53 44.69
C GLN A 231 40.14 -17.34 44.97
N LYS A 232 40.60 -18.12 43.98
CA LYS A 232 41.82 -18.93 44.11
C LYS A 232 43.09 -18.07 44.20
N VAL A 233 43.22 -17.06 43.34
CA VAL A 233 44.43 -16.24 43.23
C VAL A 233 44.56 -15.25 44.40
N THR A 234 43.47 -14.62 44.81
CA THR A 234 43.45 -13.65 45.92
C THR A 234 43.28 -14.29 47.30
N ARG A 235 42.98 -15.60 47.35
CA ARG A 235 42.63 -16.37 48.55
C ARG A 235 41.46 -15.76 49.33
N ALA A 236 40.48 -15.22 48.59
CA ALA A 236 39.24 -14.68 49.13
C ALA A 236 38.22 -15.80 49.44
N GLU A 237 37.35 -15.56 50.42
CA GLU A 237 36.23 -16.45 50.74
C GLU A 237 35.14 -16.36 49.66
N CYS A 238 34.84 -15.14 49.21
CA CYS A 238 33.83 -14.87 48.18
C CYS A 238 34.28 -13.72 47.28
N CYS A 239 33.92 -13.80 46.00
CA CYS A 239 34.08 -12.71 45.05
C CYS A 239 32.76 -12.51 44.30
N LEU A 240 32.47 -11.27 43.92
CA LEU A 240 31.34 -10.94 43.05
C LEU A 240 31.76 -9.88 42.05
N LEU A 241 31.02 -9.83 40.95
CA LEU A 241 31.17 -8.81 39.92
C LEU A 241 29.90 -7.97 39.86
N LEU A 242 30.04 -6.66 40.09
CA LEU A 242 28.98 -5.70 39.83
C LEU A 242 29.22 -5.12 38.45
N LEU A 243 28.34 -5.42 37.50
CA LEU A 243 28.41 -4.88 36.15
C LEU A 243 27.75 -3.51 36.12
N VAL A 244 28.32 -2.60 35.34
CA VAL A 244 27.80 -1.23 35.19
C VAL A 244 26.92 -1.18 33.94
N ALA A 245 25.66 -0.81 34.11
CA ALA A 245 24.75 -0.53 33.00
C ALA A 245 24.80 0.97 32.65
N ASP A 246 25.54 1.32 31.59
CA ASP A 246 25.72 2.71 31.15
C ASP A 246 24.40 3.40 30.76
N ASP A 247 23.38 2.64 30.34
CA ASP A 247 22.09 3.15 29.87
C ASP A 247 21.11 3.50 30.99
N THR A 248 21.11 2.72 32.07
CA THR A 248 20.19 2.88 33.21
C THR A 248 20.86 3.50 34.43
N ALA A 249 22.18 3.66 34.42
CA ALA A 249 22.98 4.12 35.56
C ALA A 249 22.77 3.26 36.82
N GLU A 250 22.68 1.94 36.63
CA GLU A 250 22.51 0.94 37.67
C GLU A 250 23.71 -0.03 37.73
N PHE A 251 23.98 -0.54 38.92
CA PHE A 251 24.76 -1.76 39.08
C PHE A 251 23.85 -2.96 38.94
N PHE A 252 24.33 -4.00 38.26
CA PHE A 252 23.65 -5.28 38.24
C PHE A 252 24.59 -6.46 38.52
N CYS A 253 24.07 -7.48 39.19
CA CYS A 253 24.81 -8.66 39.61
C CYS A 253 23.97 -9.91 39.44
N GLN A 254 24.53 -10.91 38.76
CA GLN A 254 23.88 -12.20 38.53
C GLN A 254 24.62 -13.37 39.18
N VAL A 255 25.91 -13.19 39.51
CA VAL A 255 26.75 -14.25 40.08
C VAL A 255 27.44 -13.74 41.34
N ILE A 256 27.21 -14.42 42.46
CA ILE A 256 27.85 -14.13 43.75
C ILE A 256 28.55 -15.40 44.22
N GLY A 257 29.88 -15.35 44.31
CA GLY A 257 30.70 -16.52 44.64
C GLY A 257 30.52 -17.64 43.63
N GLU A 258 30.08 -18.81 44.09
CA GLU A 258 29.81 -19.96 43.22
C GLU A 258 28.33 -20.11 42.84
N HIS A 259 27.48 -19.16 43.25
CA HIS A 259 26.03 -19.21 43.02
C HIS A 259 25.63 -18.24 41.90
N VAL A 260 24.88 -18.75 40.93
CA VAL A 260 24.17 -17.95 39.93
C VAL A 260 22.77 -17.68 40.46
N LEU A 261 22.37 -16.41 40.53
CA LEU A 261 21.06 -15.99 41.00
C LEU A 261 20.00 -16.26 39.92
N GLU A 262 18.79 -16.63 40.33
CA GLU A 262 17.65 -16.79 39.41
C GLU A 262 17.20 -15.47 38.80
N GLU A 263 17.24 -14.39 39.59
CA GLU A 263 16.99 -13.02 39.17
C GLU A 263 18.23 -12.15 39.34
N GLU A 264 18.48 -11.26 38.38
CA GLU A 264 19.55 -10.27 38.49
C GLU A 264 19.22 -9.24 39.58
N LEU A 265 20.13 -9.04 40.53
CA LEU A 265 20.04 -7.94 41.47
C LEU A 265 20.41 -6.64 40.76
N ARG A 266 19.57 -5.61 40.86
CA ARG A 266 19.82 -4.28 40.31
C ARG A 266 19.63 -3.21 41.35
N PHE A 267 20.53 -2.23 41.36
CA PHE A 267 20.42 -1.08 42.26
C PHE A 267 21.09 0.17 41.65
N PRO A 268 20.55 1.37 41.90
CA PRO A 268 21.08 2.61 41.33
C PRO A 268 22.50 2.94 41.78
N ILE A 269 23.34 3.43 40.87
CA ILE A 269 24.74 3.78 41.15
C ILE A 269 24.83 4.96 42.13
N ASP A 270 23.91 5.93 42.02
CA ASP A 270 23.85 7.14 42.85
C ASP A 270 23.47 6.84 44.32
N GLN A 271 22.72 5.77 44.55
CA GLN A 271 22.26 5.35 45.87
C GLN A 271 23.18 4.36 46.57
N SER A 272 24.15 3.78 45.84
CA SER A 272 25.07 2.77 46.38
C SER A 272 26.31 3.37 47.01
N CYS A 273 26.76 2.76 48.12
CA CYS A 273 28.04 3.09 48.74
C CYS A 273 29.24 2.89 47.80
N LEU A 274 29.12 2.07 46.75
CA LEU A 274 30.18 1.84 45.75
C LEU A 274 30.10 2.76 44.52
N GLY A 275 29.09 3.64 44.42
CA GLY A 275 28.96 4.56 43.29
C GLY A 275 30.15 5.51 43.12
N HIS A 276 30.78 5.92 44.22
CA HIS A 276 31.98 6.75 44.19
C HIS A 276 33.21 6.05 43.57
N VAL A 277 33.23 4.72 43.53
CA VAL A 277 34.30 3.92 42.88
C VAL A 277 34.29 4.14 41.37
N VAL A 278 33.11 4.24 40.77
CA VAL A 278 32.92 4.46 39.32
C VAL A 278 33.43 5.84 38.93
N SER A 279 33.13 6.87 39.73
CA SER A 279 33.58 8.25 39.46
C SER A 279 35.06 8.48 39.78
N SER A 280 35.57 7.91 40.88
CA SER A 280 36.95 8.12 41.34
C SER A 280 37.98 7.26 40.60
N LYS A 281 37.54 6.16 39.97
CA LYS A 281 38.40 5.13 39.33
C LYS A 281 39.50 4.58 40.24
N LYS A 282 39.32 4.67 41.56
CA LYS A 282 40.29 4.19 42.56
C LYS A 282 39.76 2.95 43.28
N PRO A 283 40.64 2.01 43.65
CA PRO A 283 40.25 0.87 44.47
C PRO A 283 39.82 1.32 45.86
N VAL A 284 38.85 0.63 46.43
CA VAL A 284 38.24 0.94 47.73
C VAL A 284 38.32 -0.28 48.62
N THR A 285 38.61 -0.05 49.91
CA THR A 285 38.70 -1.10 50.93
C THR A 285 37.60 -0.93 51.98
N LEU A 286 37.44 -1.94 52.83
CA LEU A 286 36.43 -1.90 53.91
C LEU A 286 36.59 -0.72 54.89
N GLU A 287 37.81 -0.15 55.01
CA GLU A 287 38.09 0.98 55.90
C GLU A 287 37.63 2.32 55.33
N ASP A 288 37.46 2.39 54.01
CA ASP A 288 37.04 3.58 53.28
C ASP A 288 35.50 3.76 53.26
N LEU A 289 34.76 2.76 53.77
CA LEU A 289 33.30 2.73 53.79
C LEU A 289 32.74 3.12 55.16
N ASP A 290 31.64 3.89 55.15
CA ASP A 290 30.86 4.26 56.33
C ASP A 290 30.01 3.08 56.86
N SER A 291 29.38 3.25 58.02
CA SER A 291 28.56 2.19 58.63
C SER A 291 27.39 1.76 57.74
N LYS A 292 26.81 2.70 56.98
CA LYS A 292 25.69 2.43 56.07
C LYS A 292 26.12 1.60 54.85
N GLY A 293 27.28 1.91 54.26
CA GLY A 293 27.83 1.11 53.16
C GLY A 293 28.22 -0.31 53.57
N LYS A 294 28.66 -0.51 54.81
CA LYS A 294 28.92 -1.85 55.36
C LYS A 294 27.64 -2.67 55.50
N GLU A 295 26.54 -2.07 55.92
CA GLU A 295 25.22 -2.72 55.99
C GLU A 295 24.69 -3.08 54.59
N GLU A 296 24.82 -2.19 53.60
CA GLU A 296 24.44 -2.44 52.21
C GLU A 296 25.19 -3.63 51.62
N LEU A 297 26.52 -3.68 51.80
CA LEU A 297 27.34 -4.82 51.36
C LEU A 297 26.98 -6.12 52.09
N GLN A 298 26.70 -6.06 53.40
CA GLN A 298 26.28 -7.22 54.16
C GLN A 298 24.94 -7.77 53.64
N SER A 299 24.00 -6.89 53.24
CA SER A 299 22.73 -7.27 52.63
C SER A 299 22.92 -7.92 51.25
N LEU A 300 23.83 -7.42 50.42
CA LEU A 300 24.11 -7.99 49.10
C LEU A 300 24.63 -9.43 49.21
N VAL A 301 25.54 -9.67 50.16
CA VAL A 301 26.22 -10.96 50.33
C VAL A 301 25.42 -11.94 51.19
N GLN A 302 24.35 -11.48 51.87
CA GLN A 302 23.47 -12.32 52.70
C GLN A 302 22.90 -13.53 51.94
N HIS A 303 22.71 -13.41 50.63
CA HIS A 303 22.22 -14.47 49.74
C HIS A 303 23.16 -15.69 49.65
N VAL A 304 24.43 -15.58 50.06
CA VAL A 304 25.46 -16.62 49.88
C VAL A 304 25.98 -17.18 51.21
N GLN A 305 25.26 -16.98 52.33
CA GLN A 305 25.67 -17.45 53.67
C GLN A 305 27.11 -17.05 54.07
N LEU A 306 27.64 -15.98 53.51
CA LEU A 306 28.91 -15.44 53.99
C LEU A 306 28.70 -14.89 55.39
N GLY A 307 29.63 -15.18 56.31
CA GLY A 307 29.63 -14.57 57.63
C GLY A 307 29.85 -13.06 57.58
N GLU A 308 30.15 -12.45 58.73
CA GLU A 308 30.45 -11.02 58.80
C GLU A 308 31.63 -10.64 57.88
N ILE A 309 31.51 -9.51 57.18
CA ILE A 309 32.56 -9.01 56.29
C ILE A 309 33.72 -8.45 57.12
N ARG A 310 34.84 -9.17 57.14
CA ARG A 310 36.07 -8.83 57.89
C ARG A 310 37.07 -8.03 57.06
N SER A 311 37.10 -8.27 55.75
CA SER A 311 37.97 -7.56 54.80
C SER A 311 37.32 -7.53 53.43
N MET A 312 37.52 -6.42 52.70
CA MET A 312 36.96 -6.20 51.38
C MET A 312 37.93 -5.39 50.53
N LEU A 313 38.02 -5.73 49.25
CA LEU A 313 38.73 -4.97 48.23
C LEU A 313 37.85 -4.90 46.97
N CYS A 314 37.51 -3.68 46.57
CA CYS A 314 36.76 -3.37 45.36
C CYS A 314 37.67 -2.70 44.35
N ILE A 315 37.73 -3.25 43.14
CA ILE A 315 38.56 -2.73 42.06
C ILE A 315 37.70 -2.36 40.86
N PRO A 316 37.77 -1.11 40.38
CA PRO A 316 37.11 -0.71 39.15
C PRO A 316 37.81 -1.36 37.95
N VAL A 317 37.02 -2.02 37.12
CA VAL A 317 37.45 -2.65 35.86
C VAL A 317 37.14 -1.70 34.72
N GLU A 318 38.19 -1.15 34.12
CA GLU A 318 38.09 -0.23 32.98
C GLU A 318 38.09 -0.99 31.65
N SER A 319 37.22 -0.59 30.72
CA SER A 319 37.27 -1.06 29.34
C SER A 319 38.50 -0.53 28.64
N LYS A 320 39.33 -1.42 28.08
CA LYS A 320 40.42 -1.01 27.20
C LYS A 320 39.96 -0.31 25.92
N ALA A 321 38.73 -0.58 25.48
CA ALA A 321 38.18 -0.01 24.26
C ALA A 321 37.49 1.34 24.48
N ALA A 322 36.74 1.48 25.59
CA ALA A 322 35.88 2.64 25.84
C ALA A 322 36.41 3.61 26.91
N GLY A 323 37.37 3.20 27.76
CA GLY A 323 37.89 4.03 28.85
C GLY A 323 36.91 4.31 29.99
N ASN A 324 35.76 3.61 30.02
CA ASN A 324 34.77 3.68 31.08
C ASN A 324 34.86 2.45 31.99
N ILE A 325 34.38 2.57 33.23
CA ILE A 325 34.30 1.45 34.17
C ILE A 325 33.13 0.56 33.77
N VAL A 326 33.40 -0.70 33.43
CA VAL A 326 32.38 -1.65 32.99
C VAL A 326 31.96 -2.61 34.10
N ALA A 327 32.82 -2.81 35.09
CA ALA A 327 32.52 -3.64 36.24
C ALA A 327 33.27 -3.19 37.49
N LEU A 328 32.77 -3.55 38.66
CA LEU A 328 33.48 -3.52 39.93
C LEU A 328 33.74 -4.95 40.39
N ALA A 329 35.01 -5.31 40.49
CA ALA A 329 35.44 -6.60 41.03
C ALA A 329 35.58 -6.50 42.54
N CYS A 330 34.65 -7.11 43.28
CA CYS A 330 34.63 -7.08 44.73
C CYS A 330 35.07 -8.44 45.29
N VAL A 331 36.12 -8.44 46.12
CA VAL A 331 36.60 -9.64 46.82
C VAL A 331 36.46 -9.46 48.33
N PHE A 332 35.99 -10.51 49.01
CA PHE A 332 35.61 -10.48 50.43
C PHE A 332 36.34 -11.56 51.23
N ASN A 333 36.62 -11.24 52.50
CA ASN A 333 37.17 -12.12 53.53
C ASN A 333 38.42 -12.90 53.08
N LYS A 334 39.58 -12.27 53.17
CA LYS A 334 40.86 -12.93 52.90
C LYS A 334 41.12 -14.06 53.92
N ARG A 335 41.43 -15.27 53.43
CA ARG A 335 41.55 -16.49 54.27
C ARG A 335 42.83 -16.56 55.10
N ASP A 336 43.93 -15.97 54.62
CA ASP A 336 45.26 -16.11 55.21
C ASP A 336 45.75 -14.84 55.94
N ARG A 337 45.08 -13.69 55.78
CA ARG A 337 45.46 -12.40 56.39
C ARG A 337 44.22 -11.55 56.67
N LEU A 338 44.36 -10.55 57.55
CA LEU A 338 43.29 -9.60 57.91
C LEU A 338 43.01 -8.53 56.84
N LYS A 339 43.93 -8.29 55.89
CA LYS A 339 43.78 -7.27 54.84
C LYS A 339 44.31 -7.77 53.49
N PHE A 340 43.67 -7.34 52.40
CA PHE A 340 44.20 -7.51 51.05
C PHE A 340 45.41 -6.60 50.81
N SER A 341 46.36 -7.07 50.01
CA SER A 341 47.61 -6.39 49.68
C SER A 341 47.56 -5.74 48.30
N SER A 342 48.52 -4.85 48.01
CA SER A 342 48.69 -4.29 46.66
C SER A 342 48.97 -5.35 45.59
N GLY A 343 49.56 -6.49 45.99
CA GLY A 343 49.77 -7.64 45.11
C GLY A 343 48.45 -8.30 44.68
N ASP A 344 47.47 -8.41 45.59
CA ASP A 344 46.14 -8.94 45.25
C ASP A 344 45.42 -8.02 44.25
N ALA A 345 45.56 -6.71 44.44
CA ALA A 345 45.02 -5.72 43.51
C ALA A 345 45.64 -5.83 42.11
N SER A 346 46.96 -6.02 42.02
CA SER A 346 47.66 -6.23 40.75
C SER A 346 47.21 -7.52 40.04
N GLN A 347 46.91 -8.58 40.79
CA GLN A 347 46.41 -9.85 40.24
C GLN A 347 45.01 -9.71 39.64
N ILE A 348 44.10 -9.00 40.34
CA ILE A 348 42.75 -8.71 39.84
C ILE A 348 42.81 -7.86 38.56
N LEU A 349 43.61 -6.79 38.56
CA LEU A 349 43.80 -5.93 37.38
C LEU A 349 44.37 -6.71 36.19
N THR A 350 45.33 -7.60 36.45
CA THR A 350 45.94 -8.44 35.40
C THR A 350 44.93 -9.46 34.86
N CYS A 351 44.06 -10.03 35.70
CA CYS A 351 42.95 -10.88 35.27
C CYS A 351 42.07 -10.14 34.25
N PHE A 352 41.52 -8.99 34.63
CA PHE A 352 40.63 -8.22 33.76
C PHE A 352 41.33 -7.56 32.56
N THR A 353 42.66 -7.44 32.58
CA THR A 353 43.44 -7.01 31.41
C THR A 353 43.23 -7.94 30.21
N TYR A 354 42.96 -9.22 30.45
CA TYR A 354 42.71 -10.22 29.39
C TYR A 354 41.24 -10.66 29.33
N THR A 355 40.56 -10.79 30.48
CA THR A 355 39.21 -11.34 30.54
C THR A 355 38.08 -10.32 30.35
N SER A 356 38.35 -9.02 30.51
CA SER A 356 37.30 -7.98 30.38
C SER A 356 36.68 -7.94 28.98
N THR A 357 37.49 -8.04 27.92
CA THR A 357 36.98 -7.95 26.54
C THR A 357 36.00 -9.06 26.22
N VAL A 358 36.32 -10.32 26.56
CA VAL A 358 35.42 -11.46 26.31
C VAL A 358 34.14 -11.33 27.14
N LEU A 359 34.24 -11.00 28.43
CA LEU A 359 33.10 -10.88 29.33
C LEU A 359 32.14 -9.76 28.88
N THR A 360 32.68 -8.60 28.51
CA THR A 360 31.89 -7.46 28.02
C THR A 360 31.26 -7.74 26.66
N SER A 361 31.98 -8.40 25.75
CA SER A 361 31.44 -8.76 24.43
C SER A 361 30.30 -9.79 24.53
N THR A 362 30.43 -10.82 25.38
CA THR A 362 29.40 -11.85 25.55
C THR A 362 28.14 -11.26 26.19
N LEU A 363 28.31 -10.40 27.19
CA LEU A 363 27.21 -9.67 27.83
C LEU A 363 26.48 -8.75 26.84
N ALA A 364 27.22 -8.02 26.00
CA ALA A 364 26.64 -7.20 24.95
C ALA A 364 25.85 -8.03 23.93
N VAL A 365 26.41 -9.16 23.48
CA VAL A 365 25.73 -10.08 22.55
C VAL A 365 24.45 -10.66 23.14
N GLN A 366 24.45 -11.03 24.43
CA GLN A 366 23.26 -11.53 25.10
C GLN A 366 22.17 -10.45 25.21
N LYS A 367 22.54 -9.21 25.59
CA LYS A 367 21.62 -8.08 25.66
C LYS A 367 21.00 -7.77 24.29
N GLU A 368 21.82 -7.70 23.24
CA GLU A 368 21.36 -7.49 21.86
C GLU A 368 20.47 -8.64 21.37
N ARG A 369 20.80 -9.89 21.70
CA ARG A 369 19.96 -11.05 21.35
C ARG A 369 18.59 -10.97 22.04
N LYS A 370 18.55 -10.56 23.31
CA LYS A 370 17.30 -10.34 24.04
C LYS A 370 16.45 -9.25 23.38
N LEU A 371 17.03 -8.07 23.12
CA LEU A 371 16.35 -6.96 22.43
C LEU A 371 15.86 -7.36 21.02
N LYS A 372 16.65 -8.13 20.27
CA LYS A 372 16.26 -8.65 18.96
C LYS A 372 15.03 -9.55 19.05
N LEU A 373 14.98 -10.47 20.01
CA LEU A 373 13.84 -11.36 20.21
C LEU A 373 12.57 -10.57 20.58
N GLU A 374 12.70 -9.58 21.47
CA GLU A 374 11.61 -8.68 21.86
C GLU A 374 11.08 -7.89 20.64
N THR A 375 11.98 -7.33 19.83
CA THR A 375 11.61 -6.60 18.61
C THR A 375 10.95 -7.52 17.57
N GLN A 376 11.43 -8.76 17.43
CA GLN A 376 10.83 -9.76 16.53
C GLN A 376 9.42 -10.14 16.98
N SER A 377 9.19 -10.27 18.29
CA SER A 377 7.86 -10.51 18.86
C SER A 377 6.91 -9.36 18.53
N MET A 378 7.34 -8.11 18.74
CA MET A 378 6.54 -6.92 18.39
C MET A 378 6.22 -6.85 16.89
N LEU A 379 7.17 -7.18 16.02
CA LEU A 379 6.96 -7.19 14.57
C LEU A 379 5.96 -8.28 14.15
N GLN A 380 6.02 -9.45 14.79
CA GLN A 380 5.08 -10.53 14.52
C GLN A 380 3.64 -10.13 14.90
N ILE A 381 3.49 -9.48 16.05
CA ILE A 381 2.19 -8.94 16.49
C ILE A 381 1.70 -7.88 15.50
N ALA A 382 2.55 -6.92 15.13
CA ALA A 382 2.19 -5.91 14.14
C ALA A 382 1.73 -6.54 12.80
N LYS A 383 2.42 -7.59 12.34
CA LYS A 383 2.03 -8.34 11.15
C LYS A 383 0.65 -8.97 11.30
N ASN A 384 0.34 -9.61 12.43
CA ASN A 384 -0.96 -10.20 12.70
C ASN A 384 -2.08 -9.14 12.70
N LEU A 385 -1.82 -7.96 13.27
CA LEU A 385 -2.80 -6.86 13.26
C LEU A 385 -3.06 -6.32 11.85
N PHE A 386 -2.02 -6.17 11.03
CA PHE A 386 -2.16 -5.62 9.68
C PHE A 386 -2.79 -6.58 8.66
N THR A 387 -2.92 -7.87 8.96
CA THR A 387 -3.61 -8.81 8.06
C THR A 387 -5.14 -8.75 8.16
N HIS A 388 -5.71 -8.13 9.19
CA HIS A 388 -7.16 -8.11 9.47
C HIS A 388 -7.78 -6.72 9.37
N LEU A 389 -7.30 -5.88 8.44
CA LEU A 389 -7.77 -4.50 8.30
C LEU A 389 -9.19 -4.38 7.70
N ASP A 390 -9.69 -5.44 7.08
CA ASP A 390 -10.99 -5.49 6.40
C ASP A 390 -12.20 -5.50 7.36
N ASP A 391 -12.10 -6.21 8.49
CA ASP A 391 -13.13 -6.23 9.53
C ASP A 391 -12.61 -5.75 10.89
N VAL A 392 -13.06 -4.55 11.26
CA VAL A 392 -12.79 -3.91 12.56
C VAL A 392 -13.09 -4.87 13.73
N SER A 393 -14.10 -5.73 13.64
CA SER A 393 -14.52 -6.62 14.71
C SER A 393 -13.51 -7.76 14.94
N VAL A 394 -12.93 -8.29 13.86
CA VAL A 394 -11.85 -9.28 13.91
C VAL A 394 -10.59 -8.62 14.45
N LEU A 395 -10.23 -7.45 13.91
CA LEU A 395 -9.08 -6.68 14.36
C LEU A 395 -9.13 -6.36 15.87
N LEU A 396 -10.29 -5.94 16.38
CA LEU A 396 -10.48 -5.66 17.80
C LEU A 396 -10.22 -6.91 18.67
N ARG A 397 -10.66 -8.09 18.23
CA ARG A 397 -10.38 -9.35 18.93
C ARG A 397 -8.90 -9.68 18.96
N GLU A 398 -8.23 -9.53 17.82
CA GLU A 398 -6.78 -9.78 17.73
C GLU A 398 -6.00 -8.80 18.59
N ILE A 399 -6.35 -7.50 18.59
CA ILE A 399 -5.72 -6.52 19.49
C ILE A 399 -5.88 -6.93 20.95
N MET A 400 -7.08 -7.34 21.36
CA MET A 400 -7.33 -7.76 22.74
C MET A 400 -6.55 -9.02 23.12
N GLN A 401 -6.49 -10.00 22.22
CA GLN A 401 -5.77 -11.26 22.41
C GLN A 401 -4.26 -11.03 22.51
N GLU A 402 -3.70 -10.23 21.61
CA GLU A 402 -2.26 -9.93 21.57
C GLU A 402 -1.84 -9.04 22.74
N ALA A 403 -2.64 -8.04 23.12
CA ALA A 403 -2.38 -7.22 24.31
C ALA A 403 -2.32 -8.07 25.59
N ARG A 404 -3.23 -9.05 25.70
CA ARG A 404 -3.30 -9.98 26.82
C ARG A 404 -2.06 -10.89 26.87
N ASN A 405 -1.68 -11.44 25.72
CA ASN A 405 -0.51 -12.33 25.61
C ASN A 405 0.79 -11.59 25.91
N LEU A 406 0.94 -10.37 25.38
CA LEU A 406 2.15 -9.56 25.50
C LEU A 406 2.41 -9.12 26.96
N THR A 407 1.35 -8.75 27.68
CA THR A 407 1.46 -8.27 29.06
C THR A 407 1.16 -9.34 30.11
N HIS A 408 0.86 -10.57 29.71
CA HIS A 408 0.40 -11.65 30.59
C HIS A 408 -0.75 -11.21 31.52
N ALA A 409 -1.75 -10.53 30.96
CA ALA A 409 -2.98 -10.17 31.66
C ALA A 409 -3.98 -11.32 31.63
N GLU A 410 -4.93 -11.33 32.56
CA GLU A 410 -6.03 -12.31 32.58
C GLU A 410 -7.12 -11.93 31.56
N ARG A 411 -7.44 -10.63 31.50
CA ARG A 411 -8.47 -10.07 30.62
C ARG A 411 -7.99 -8.78 29.96
N CYS A 412 -8.56 -8.49 28.80
CA CYS A 412 -8.39 -7.24 28.08
C CYS A 412 -9.77 -6.72 27.66
N SER A 413 -9.97 -5.41 27.69
CA SER A 413 -11.15 -4.72 27.15
C SER A 413 -10.69 -3.56 26.28
N LEU A 414 -11.35 -3.35 25.14
CA LEU A 414 -11.02 -2.26 24.22
C LEU A 414 -12.26 -1.42 23.91
N PHE A 415 -12.10 -0.11 24.08
CA PHE A 415 -13.13 0.89 23.87
C PHE A 415 -12.74 1.81 22.71
N LEU A 416 -13.60 1.98 21.73
CA LEU A 416 -13.43 2.95 20.65
C LEU A 416 -14.08 4.29 21.02
N VAL A 417 -13.45 5.41 20.68
CA VAL A 417 -13.98 6.75 20.95
C VAL A 417 -14.98 7.14 19.87
N ASP A 418 -16.23 7.38 20.27
CA ASP A 418 -17.26 8.03 19.44
C ASP A 418 -17.27 9.53 19.72
N LYS A 419 -16.50 10.29 18.91
CA LYS A 419 -16.40 11.75 19.05
C LYS A 419 -17.74 12.47 18.88
N GLY A 420 -18.66 11.92 18.08
CA GLY A 420 -19.95 12.57 17.79
C GLY A 420 -20.89 12.57 19.00
N ARG A 421 -20.84 11.50 19.79
CA ARG A 421 -21.69 11.33 20.99
C ARG A 421 -20.96 11.57 22.31
N ARG A 422 -19.63 11.74 22.29
CA ARG A 422 -18.76 11.81 23.47
C ARG A 422 -18.87 10.57 24.36
N GLU A 423 -18.86 9.41 23.71
CA GLU A 423 -18.98 8.10 24.36
C GLU A 423 -17.79 7.19 23.99
N LEU A 424 -17.46 6.28 24.88
CA LEU A 424 -16.61 5.11 24.65
C LEU A 424 -17.49 3.91 24.32
N VAL A 425 -17.18 3.24 23.23
CA VAL A 425 -17.96 2.13 22.67
C VAL A 425 -17.12 0.85 22.68
N ALA A 426 -17.54 -0.16 23.43
CA ALA A 426 -16.99 -1.51 23.36
C ALA A 426 -17.95 -2.42 22.58
N LYS A 427 -17.48 -2.89 21.42
CA LYS A 427 -18.20 -3.83 20.54
C LYS A 427 -17.99 -5.30 20.89
N VAL A 428 -16.86 -5.59 21.53
CA VAL A 428 -16.45 -6.95 21.87
C VAL A 428 -16.05 -6.94 23.33
N PHE A 429 -16.68 -7.77 24.15
CA PHE A 429 -16.38 -7.91 25.57
C PHE A 429 -15.81 -9.30 25.83
N ASP A 430 -14.54 -9.35 26.23
CA ASP A 430 -13.81 -10.53 26.74
C ASP A 430 -14.05 -11.87 26.00
N GLY A 431 -14.10 -11.86 24.67
CA GLY A 431 -14.10 -13.09 23.85
C GLY A 431 -15.36 -13.97 23.93
N VAL A 432 -16.40 -13.59 24.67
CA VAL A 432 -17.69 -14.30 24.69
C VAL A 432 -18.64 -13.60 23.73
N VAL A 433 -18.86 -14.20 22.55
CA VAL A 433 -20.06 -13.94 21.77
C VAL A 433 -21.20 -14.52 22.60
N ALA A 434 -22.20 -13.72 22.97
CA ALA A 434 -23.44 -14.27 23.50
C ALA A 434 -23.97 -15.24 22.43
N ASP A 435 -23.88 -16.55 22.70
CA ASP A 435 -24.39 -17.57 21.81
C ASP A 435 -25.89 -17.33 21.66
N GLU A 436 -26.36 -17.05 20.42
CA GLU A 436 -27.78 -16.77 20.14
C GLU A 436 -28.68 -17.91 20.67
N SER A 437 -28.12 -19.11 20.79
CA SER A 437 -28.79 -20.31 21.31
C SER A 437 -29.11 -20.24 22.81
N GLU A 438 -28.28 -19.59 23.63
CA GLU A 438 -28.53 -19.43 25.07
C GLU A 438 -29.49 -18.27 25.35
N LEU A 439 -29.45 -17.22 24.53
CA LEU A 439 -30.34 -16.06 24.64
C LEU A 439 -31.81 -16.43 24.36
N GLU A 440 -32.04 -17.38 23.47
CA GLU A 440 -33.39 -17.86 23.11
C GLU A 440 -33.99 -18.78 24.21
N LYS A 441 -33.15 -19.54 24.92
CA LYS A 441 -33.57 -20.33 26.09
C LYS A 441 -34.00 -19.43 27.25
N LEU A 442 -33.25 -18.36 27.51
CA LEU A 442 -33.58 -17.40 28.57
C LEU A 442 -34.88 -16.63 28.29
N ARG A 443 -35.17 -16.34 27.02
CA ARG A 443 -36.44 -15.73 26.59
C ARG A 443 -37.64 -16.67 26.72
N GLN A 444 -37.44 -17.98 26.56
CA GLN A 444 -38.50 -18.97 26.72
C GLN A 444 -38.84 -19.26 28.19
N GLU A 445 -37.88 -19.16 29.11
CA GLU A 445 -38.12 -19.38 30.55
C GLU A 445 -38.79 -18.18 31.25
N LEU A 446 -38.56 -16.95 30.78
CA LEU A 446 -39.09 -15.72 31.37
C LEU A 446 -40.33 -15.22 30.58
N GLY A 447 -41.47 -15.88 30.80
CA GLY A 447 -42.75 -15.52 30.16
C GLY A 447 -43.18 -14.04 30.35
N PRO A 448 -44.15 -13.55 29.55
CA PRO A 448 -44.33 -12.14 29.19
C PRO A 448 -44.83 -11.17 30.30
N ASN A 449 -44.98 -11.60 31.56
CA ASN A 449 -45.81 -10.91 32.55
C ASN A 449 -45.14 -10.48 33.86
N HIS A 450 -43.82 -10.35 33.94
CA HIS A 450 -43.17 -9.80 35.15
C HIS A 450 -42.79 -8.31 35.04
N ARG A 451 -43.64 -7.46 35.65
CA ARG A 451 -43.46 -6.01 35.84
C ARG A 451 -42.46 -5.68 36.97
N ARG A 452 -41.20 -6.12 36.83
CA ARG A 452 -40.03 -5.56 37.54
C ARG A 452 -38.88 -5.34 36.56
N LEU A 453 -39.21 -4.75 35.41
CA LEU A 453 -38.31 -4.53 34.28
C LEU A 453 -38.19 -3.02 33.95
N SER A 454 -38.21 -2.16 34.97
CA SER A 454 -37.93 -0.72 34.83
C SER A 454 -36.52 -0.33 35.27
N ASP A 455 -35.84 -1.16 36.08
CA ASP A 455 -34.55 -0.81 36.69
C ASP A 455 -33.36 -1.62 36.13
N VAL A 456 -33.63 -2.58 35.25
CA VAL A 456 -32.59 -3.26 34.47
C VAL A 456 -32.90 -3.03 33.01
N ARG A 457 -32.25 -2.00 32.44
CA ARG A 457 -32.14 -1.86 30.99
C ARG A 457 -31.63 -3.19 30.46
N VAL A 458 -32.47 -3.92 29.74
CA VAL A 458 -32.05 -5.00 28.85
C VAL A 458 -31.01 -4.38 27.92
N MET A 459 -29.74 -4.61 28.22
CA MET A 459 -28.64 -4.09 27.43
C MET A 459 -28.77 -4.71 26.03
N ASN A 460 -28.72 -3.86 24.99
CA ASN A 460 -28.30 -4.31 23.69
C ASN A 460 -26.90 -4.92 23.87
N MET A 461 -26.81 -6.24 24.03
CA MET A 461 -25.57 -6.98 24.31
C MET A 461 -24.53 -6.92 23.16
N ASN A 462 -24.77 -6.13 22.11
CA ASN A 462 -23.84 -5.96 20.99
C ASN A 462 -22.92 -4.73 21.14
N GLU A 463 -23.25 -3.73 21.96
CA GLU A 463 -22.42 -2.53 22.15
C GLU A 463 -22.57 -1.95 23.56
N LEU A 464 -21.52 -2.03 24.38
CA LEU A 464 -21.44 -1.32 25.66
C LEU A 464 -21.02 0.12 25.39
N ARG A 465 -21.77 1.09 25.92
CA ARG A 465 -21.48 2.52 25.78
C ARG A 465 -21.36 3.18 27.15
N ILE A 466 -20.25 3.89 27.37
CA ILE A 466 -20.01 4.66 28.58
C ILE A 466 -19.59 6.10 28.20
N PRO A 467 -19.93 7.12 29.01
CA PRO A 467 -19.43 8.48 28.79
C PRO A 467 -17.90 8.54 28.73
N ILE A 468 -17.35 9.41 27.88
CA ILE A 468 -15.90 9.51 27.64
C ILE A 468 -15.08 9.93 28.87
N ASP A 469 -15.71 10.53 29.87
CA ASP A 469 -15.10 11.04 31.10
C ASP A 469 -15.32 10.12 32.31
N GLN A 470 -15.99 8.99 32.13
CA GLN A 470 -16.37 8.10 33.23
C GLN A 470 -15.40 6.93 33.43
N GLY A 471 -15.01 6.70 34.68
CA GLY A 471 -14.21 5.54 35.10
C GLY A 471 -12.73 5.63 34.69
N ILE A 472 -12.04 4.50 34.79
CA ILE A 472 -10.61 4.38 34.46
C ILE A 472 -10.39 4.63 32.96
N ALA A 473 -11.13 3.94 32.10
CA ALA A 473 -11.04 4.13 30.65
C ALA A 473 -11.35 5.57 30.23
N GLY A 474 -12.32 6.22 30.86
CA GLY A 474 -12.65 7.62 30.57
C GLY A 474 -11.58 8.62 31.02
N HIS A 475 -10.94 8.37 32.16
CA HIS A 475 -9.80 9.18 32.60
C HIS A 475 -8.65 9.10 31.58
N VAL A 476 -8.26 7.90 31.17
CA VAL A 476 -7.22 7.68 30.16
C VAL A 476 -7.63 8.24 28.78
N ALA A 477 -8.91 8.15 28.41
CA ALA A 477 -9.44 8.75 27.19
C ALA A 477 -9.39 10.29 27.20
N THR A 478 -9.40 10.91 28.38
CA THR A 478 -9.40 12.37 28.52
C THR A 478 -7.99 12.92 28.70
N THR A 479 -7.13 12.25 29.46
CA THR A 479 -5.74 12.68 29.70
C THR A 479 -4.80 12.27 28.57
N GLY A 480 -5.04 11.11 27.96
CA GLY A 480 -4.12 10.52 26.99
C GLY A 480 -2.83 10.00 27.61
N GLU A 481 -2.81 9.73 28.91
CA GLU A 481 -1.69 9.16 29.66
C GLU A 481 -2.01 7.74 30.12
N ILE A 482 -0.99 6.89 30.24
CA ILE A 482 -1.13 5.51 30.75
C ILE A 482 -1.41 5.56 32.25
N LEU A 483 -2.27 4.66 32.73
CA LEU A 483 -2.59 4.53 34.15
C LEU A 483 -2.38 3.08 34.61
N ASN A 484 -1.40 2.87 35.49
CA ASN A 484 -1.13 1.58 36.14
C ASN A 484 -1.59 1.59 37.60
N ILE A 485 -2.56 0.74 37.93
CA ILE A 485 -3.21 0.64 39.23
C ILE A 485 -2.81 -0.68 39.87
N LYS A 486 -2.10 -0.60 41.01
CA LYS A 486 -1.61 -1.76 41.76
C LYS A 486 -2.72 -2.49 42.54
N ASP A 487 -3.70 -1.75 43.04
CA ASP A 487 -4.88 -2.28 43.72
C ASP A 487 -6.13 -1.54 43.22
N ALA A 488 -7.00 -2.25 42.50
CA ALA A 488 -8.17 -1.64 41.87
C ALA A 488 -9.18 -1.11 42.90
N TYR A 489 -9.40 -1.82 44.01
CA TYR A 489 -10.44 -1.47 44.99
C TYR A 489 -10.10 -0.24 45.83
N SER A 490 -8.82 0.14 45.92
CA SER A 490 -8.40 1.38 46.57
C SER A 490 -8.41 2.59 45.65
N HIS A 491 -8.61 2.41 44.34
CA HIS A 491 -8.57 3.49 43.36
C HIS A 491 -9.93 4.20 43.23
N PRO A 492 -9.99 5.55 43.31
CA PRO A 492 -11.26 6.29 43.34
C PRO A 492 -12.09 6.21 42.05
N LEU A 493 -11.44 5.89 40.92
CA LEU A 493 -12.09 5.76 39.61
C LEU A 493 -12.59 4.34 39.31
N PHE A 494 -12.30 3.36 40.16
CA PHE A 494 -12.70 1.97 39.93
C PHE A 494 -14.16 1.76 40.34
N TYR A 495 -14.94 1.16 39.45
CA TYR A 495 -16.34 0.83 39.71
C TYR A 495 -16.50 -0.66 40.01
N SER A 496 -16.67 -1.00 41.29
CA SER A 496 -16.78 -2.40 41.73
C SER A 496 -18.09 -3.09 41.35
N GLY A 497 -19.09 -2.38 40.84
CA GLY A 497 -20.41 -2.98 40.56
C GLY A 497 -20.38 -4.03 39.45
N VAL A 498 -19.45 -3.92 38.49
CA VAL A 498 -19.26 -4.93 37.42
C VAL A 498 -18.71 -6.23 38.00
N ASP A 499 -17.71 -6.15 38.88
CA ASP A 499 -17.13 -7.30 39.58
C ASP A 499 -18.18 -8.06 40.41
N HIS A 500 -19.05 -7.35 41.14
CA HIS A 500 -20.13 -7.97 41.92
C HIS A 500 -21.15 -8.72 41.06
N SER A 501 -21.41 -8.24 39.84
CA SER A 501 -22.36 -8.86 38.91
C SER A 501 -21.77 -10.05 38.15
N THR A 502 -20.46 -10.04 37.89
CA THR A 502 -19.77 -11.05 37.07
C THR A 502 -19.08 -12.13 37.90
N GLY A 503 -18.90 -11.91 39.21
CA GLY A 503 -18.11 -12.78 40.09
C GLY A 503 -16.59 -12.68 39.85
N PHE A 504 -16.16 -11.83 38.91
CA PHE A 504 -14.75 -11.56 38.65
C PHE A 504 -14.21 -10.58 39.68
N ARG A 505 -12.98 -10.79 40.16
CA ARG A 505 -12.31 -9.88 41.10
C ARG A 505 -11.10 -9.24 40.42
N THR A 506 -11.19 -7.94 40.20
CA THR A 506 -10.12 -7.13 39.63
C THR A 506 -9.13 -6.74 40.72
N ARG A 507 -7.89 -7.22 40.61
CA ARG A 507 -6.78 -6.99 41.54
C ARG A 507 -5.97 -5.77 41.12
N ASN A 508 -5.51 -5.74 39.88
CA ASN A 508 -4.69 -4.67 39.32
C ASN A 508 -5.09 -4.39 37.86
N ILE A 509 -4.85 -3.17 37.39
CA ILE A 509 -5.30 -2.68 36.08
C ILE A 509 -4.19 -1.90 35.41
N LEU A 510 -3.93 -2.17 34.13
CA LEU A 510 -3.11 -1.34 33.26
C LEU A 510 -3.98 -0.82 32.12
N CYS A 511 -4.22 0.49 32.10
CA CYS A 511 -5.04 1.14 31.09
C CYS A 511 -4.20 2.10 30.25
N PHE A 512 -4.26 1.98 28.92
CA PHE A 512 -3.46 2.78 28.00
C PHE A 512 -4.27 3.32 26.82
N PRO A 513 -3.98 4.55 26.36
CA PRO A 513 -4.68 5.17 25.25
C PRO A 513 -4.12 4.70 23.92
N ILE A 514 -4.99 4.57 22.91
CA ILE A 514 -4.66 4.29 21.52
C ILE A 514 -4.80 5.58 20.72
N LYS A 515 -3.70 6.04 20.12
CA LYS A 515 -3.62 7.33 19.42
C LYS A 515 -3.42 7.14 17.93
N ASN A 516 -3.93 8.07 17.12
CA ASN A 516 -3.59 8.17 15.70
C ASN A 516 -2.25 8.91 15.49
N GLU A 517 -1.81 9.03 14.23
CA GLU A 517 -0.61 9.79 13.85
C GLU A 517 -0.69 11.27 14.26
N GLY A 518 -1.90 11.84 14.34
CA GLY A 518 -2.15 13.20 14.82
C GLY A 518 -2.19 13.34 16.35
N HIS A 519 -1.79 12.30 17.10
CA HIS A 519 -1.86 12.22 18.56
C HIS A 519 -3.28 12.33 19.17
N GLU A 520 -4.32 12.19 18.37
CA GLU A 520 -5.70 12.14 18.85
C GLU A 520 -6.03 10.74 19.35
N ILE A 521 -6.84 10.65 20.41
CA ILE A 521 -7.25 9.39 21.01
C ILE A 521 -8.38 8.78 20.17
N VAL A 522 -8.13 7.57 19.67
CA VAL A 522 -9.06 6.78 18.84
C VAL A 522 -9.73 5.70 19.66
N GLY A 523 -9.04 5.21 20.70
CA GLY A 523 -9.56 4.19 21.60
C GLY A 523 -8.76 4.12 22.89
N VAL A 524 -9.20 3.27 23.80
CA VAL A 524 -8.55 2.96 25.08
C VAL A 524 -8.60 1.46 25.30
N ALA A 525 -7.48 0.89 25.74
CA ALA A 525 -7.38 -0.51 26.12
C ALA A 525 -7.14 -0.63 27.63
N GLU A 526 -7.79 -1.60 28.25
CA GLU A 526 -7.73 -1.88 29.68
C GLU A 526 -7.38 -3.34 29.89
N LEU A 527 -6.26 -3.59 30.55
CA LEU A 527 -5.76 -4.92 30.91
C LEU A 527 -5.98 -5.16 32.40
N CYS A 528 -6.59 -6.27 32.75
CA CYS A 528 -6.90 -6.63 34.13
C CYS A 528 -6.10 -7.86 34.57
N ASN A 529 -5.62 -7.81 35.81
CA ASN A 529 -4.99 -8.92 36.53
C ASN A 529 -3.74 -9.49 35.85
N LYS A 530 -2.56 -9.02 36.27
CA LYS A 530 -1.29 -9.66 35.94
C LYS A 530 -1.27 -11.12 36.41
N ILE A 531 -0.89 -12.01 35.49
CA ILE A 531 -0.61 -13.43 35.73
C ILE A 531 0.87 -13.55 36.15
N ASN A 532 1.15 -14.40 37.13
CA ASN A 532 2.50 -14.62 37.68
C ASN A 532 3.18 -13.37 38.26
N GLY A 533 2.41 -12.37 38.70
CA GLY A 533 2.96 -11.17 39.32
C GLY A 533 1.95 -10.44 40.22
N PRO A 534 2.43 -9.63 41.18
CA PRO A 534 1.56 -8.88 42.09
C PRO A 534 0.85 -7.70 41.40
N CYS A 535 1.51 -7.05 40.43
CA CYS A 535 0.98 -5.96 39.60
C CYS A 535 1.74 -5.85 38.27
N PHE A 536 1.28 -5.00 37.35
CA PHE A 536 2.01 -4.69 36.12
C PHE A 536 3.30 -3.92 36.44
N SER A 537 4.38 -4.30 35.74
CA SER A 537 5.71 -3.68 35.86
C SER A 537 5.85 -2.47 34.93
N THR A 538 6.88 -1.65 35.15
CA THR A 538 7.24 -0.57 34.20
C THR A 538 7.57 -1.09 32.81
N TYR A 539 8.13 -2.30 32.72
CA TYR A 539 8.36 -2.97 31.44
C TYR A 539 7.03 -3.29 30.71
N ASP A 540 5.99 -3.67 31.45
CA ASP A 540 4.65 -3.89 30.86
C ASP A 540 4.04 -2.59 30.33
N GLU A 541 4.31 -1.45 30.99
CA GLU A 541 3.88 -0.13 30.52
C GLU A 541 4.56 0.25 29.19
N GLU A 542 5.88 0.06 29.10
CA GLU A 542 6.65 0.32 27.88
C GLU A 542 6.20 -0.56 26.72
N LEU A 543 5.95 -1.85 26.98
CA LEU A 543 5.40 -2.78 25.99
C LEU A 543 4.00 -2.36 25.52
N ALA A 544 3.10 -2.02 26.45
CA ALA A 544 1.76 -1.55 26.12
C ALA A 544 1.79 -0.25 25.31
N GLN A 545 2.72 0.66 25.61
CA GLN A 545 2.91 1.89 24.85
C GLN A 545 3.40 1.62 23.43
N ALA A 546 4.39 0.74 23.26
CA ALA A 546 4.88 0.36 21.94
C ALA A 546 3.78 -0.34 21.12
N PHE A 547 3.01 -1.22 21.76
CA PHE A 547 1.90 -1.95 21.13
C PHE A 547 0.75 -1.02 20.72
N SER A 548 0.46 0.01 21.53
CA SER A 548 -0.58 1.01 21.26
C SER A 548 -0.37 1.74 19.93
N ILE A 549 0.89 1.98 19.53
CA ILE A 549 1.21 2.63 18.25
C ILE A 549 0.69 1.78 17.07
N TYR A 550 0.97 0.47 17.07
CA TYR A 550 0.50 -0.43 16.02
C TYR A 550 -1.02 -0.56 16.02
N CYS A 551 -1.65 -0.60 17.20
CA CYS A 551 -3.10 -0.60 17.32
C CYS A 551 -3.75 0.64 16.72
N GLY A 552 -3.16 1.82 16.97
CA GLY A 552 -3.65 3.09 16.44
C GLY A 552 -3.66 3.13 14.93
N ILE A 553 -2.56 2.71 14.30
CA ILE A 553 -2.45 2.66 12.83
C ILE A 553 -3.47 1.66 12.26
N SER A 554 -3.53 0.44 12.79
CA SER A 554 -4.43 -0.60 12.30
C SER A 554 -5.91 -0.23 12.44
N LEU A 555 -6.30 0.32 13.60
CA LEU A 555 -7.69 0.71 13.85
C LEU A 555 -8.12 1.87 12.97
N VAL A 556 -7.28 2.89 12.78
CA VAL A 556 -7.60 4.02 11.90
C VAL A 556 -7.80 3.55 10.46
N HIS A 557 -6.89 2.72 9.94
CA HIS A 557 -7.01 2.18 8.58
C HIS A 557 -8.24 1.29 8.42
N SER A 558 -8.51 0.40 9.38
CA SER A 558 -9.68 -0.48 9.32
C SER A 558 -11.00 0.31 9.39
N LEU A 559 -11.08 1.32 10.25
CA LEU A 559 -12.25 2.21 10.34
C LEU A 559 -12.44 3.03 9.05
N LEU A 560 -11.35 3.49 8.43
CA LEU A 560 -11.41 4.23 7.17
C LEU A 560 -11.89 3.33 6.02
N TYR A 561 -11.32 2.12 5.91
CA TYR A 561 -11.72 1.13 4.92
C TYR A 561 -13.20 0.79 5.05
N LYS A 562 -13.67 0.53 6.27
CA LYS A 562 -15.08 0.27 6.55
C LYS A 562 -15.99 1.43 6.11
N LYS A 563 -15.61 2.69 6.38
CA LYS A 563 -16.38 3.86 5.94
C LYS A 563 -16.50 3.94 4.42
N VAL A 564 -15.42 3.65 3.70
CA VAL A 564 -15.41 3.62 2.23
C VAL A 564 -16.29 2.48 1.71
N ALA A 565 -16.14 1.27 2.25
CA ALA A 565 -16.94 0.11 1.88
C ALA A 565 -18.44 0.35 2.13
N ASP A 566 -18.81 0.90 3.30
CA ASP A 566 -20.21 1.22 3.63
C ASP A 566 -20.78 2.29 2.67
N ALA A 567 -19.98 3.27 2.26
CA ALA A 567 -20.39 4.28 1.28
C ALA A 567 -20.59 3.67 -0.12
N GLN A 568 -19.68 2.78 -0.55
CA GLN A 568 -19.79 2.05 -1.82
C GLN A 568 -21.02 1.13 -1.83
N HIS A 569 -21.27 0.37 -0.76
CA HIS A 569 -22.46 -0.48 -0.65
C HIS A 569 -23.76 0.33 -0.73
N ARG A 570 -23.85 1.48 -0.03
CA ARG A 570 -25.02 2.37 -0.13
C ARG A 570 -25.21 2.90 -1.55
N SER A 571 -24.12 3.32 -2.21
CA SER A 571 -24.16 3.80 -3.59
C SER A 571 -24.63 2.71 -4.56
N LYS A 572 -24.06 1.49 -4.46
CA LYS A 572 -24.45 0.34 -5.27
C LYS A 572 -25.92 -0.01 -5.10
N LEU A 573 -26.42 -0.08 -3.87
CA LEU A 573 -27.83 -0.35 -3.60
C LEU A 573 -28.75 0.74 -4.18
N SER A 574 -28.36 2.02 -4.06
CA SER A 574 -29.11 3.12 -4.67
C SER A 574 -29.18 2.99 -6.18
N ASN A 575 -28.06 2.68 -6.84
CA ASN A 575 -28.02 2.46 -8.29
C ASN A 575 -28.88 1.26 -8.71
N GLU A 576 -28.79 0.13 -8.00
CA GLU A 576 -29.62 -1.06 -8.26
C GLU A 576 -31.12 -0.77 -8.13
N LEU A 577 -31.52 0.04 -7.14
CA LEU A 577 -32.91 0.48 -6.99
C LEU A 577 -33.37 1.40 -8.13
N MET A 578 -32.51 2.25 -8.68
CA MET A 578 -32.86 3.13 -9.81
C MET A 578 -32.96 2.33 -11.12
N MET A 579 -32.12 1.30 -11.30
CA MET A 579 -32.02 0.52 -12.54
C MET A 579 -32.74 -0.84 -12.49
N TYR A 580 -33.59 -1.11 -11.50
CA TYR A 580 -34.21 -2.43 -11.31
C TYR A 580 -34.95 -2.98 -12.55
N HIS A 581 -35.41 -2.08 -13.42
CA HIS A 581 -36.13 -2.37 -14.66
C HIS A 581 -35.21 -2.53 -15.88
N MET A 582 -33.91 -2.22 -15.74
CA MET A 582 -32.89 -2.25 -16.79
C MET A 582 -32.02 -3.50 -16.64
N LYS A 583 -32.58 -4.67 -16.98
CA LYS A 583 -31.84 -5.95 -16.97
C LYS A 583 -31.39 -6.29 -18.38
N VAL A 584 -30.08 -6.26 -18.60
CA VAL A 584 -29.47 -6.70 -19.86
C VAL A 584 -29.40 -8.22 -19.89
N ASN A 585 -29.70 -8.81 -21.05
CA ASN A 585 -29.58 -10.26 -21.23
C ASN A 585 -28.11 -10.66 -21.39
N GLU A 586 -27.63 -11.54 -20.51
CA GLU A 586 -26.24 -12.02 -20.53
C GLU A 586 -25.91 -12.76 -21.84
N ASP A 587 -26.86 -13.51 -22.40
CA ASP A 587 -26.67 -14.24 -23.67
C ASP A 587 -26.48 -13.28 -24.86
N GLU A 588 -27.24 -12.19 -24.89
CA GLU A 588 -27.12 -11.15 -25.94
C GLU A 588 -25.78 -10.42 -25.83
N THR A 589 -25.38 -10.12 -24.59
CA THR A 589 -24.09 -9.50 -24.28
C THR A 589 -22.93 -10.39 -24.73
N ALA A 590 -22.96 -11.68 -24.38
CA ALA A 590 -21.92 -12.63 -24.74
C ALA A 590 -21.75 -12.77 -26.27
N ARG A 591 -22.87 -12.80 -27.02
CA ARG A 591 -22.83 -12.86 -28.49
C ARG A 591 -22.14 -11.62 -29.08
N LEU A 592 -22.55 -10.42 -28.69
CA LEU A 592 -21.98 -9.17 -29.20
C LEU A 592 -20.51 -8.96 -28.81
N ILE A 593 -20.07 -9.51 -27.68
CA ILE A 593 -18.66 -9.51 -27.27
C ILE A 593 -17.81 -10.40 -28.19
N VAL A 594 -18.31 -11.56 -28.60
CA VAL A 594 -17.58 -12.49 -29.49
C VAL A 594 -17.58 -11.99 -30.93
N ASP A 595 -18.71 -11.50 -31.43
CA ASP A 595 -18.88 -11.15 -32.84
C ASP A 595 -18.05 -9.93 -33.24
N LYS A 596 -17.31 -9.99 -34.35
CA LYS A 596 -16.54 -8.84 -34.83
C LYS A 596 -17.47 -7.68 -35.19
N ILE A 597 -17.12 -6.46 -34.78
CA ILE A 597 -17.85 -5.25 -35.17
C ILE A 597 -17.76 -5.10 -36.70
N PRO A 598 -18.88 -5.14 -37.44
CA PRO A 598 -18.88 -5.04 -38.88
C PRO A 598 -18.64 -3.59 -39.33
N ALA A 599 -18.26 -3.41 -40.59
CA ALA A 599 -18.23 -2.08 -41.20
C ALA A 599 -19.65 -1.53 -41.33
N ILE A 600 -19.85 -0.24 -41.06
CA ILE A 600 -21.19 0.35 -41.04
C ILE A 600 -21.92 0.25 -42.41
N THR A 601 -21.16 0.26 -43.51
CA THR A 601 -21.66 0.05 -44.89
C THR A 601 -22.27 -1.32 -45.12
N SER A 602 -21.88 -2.33 -44.33
CA SER A 602 -22.43 -3.68 -44.43
C SER A 602 -23.80 -3.82 -43.79
N ILE A 603 -24.19 -2.88 -42.91
CA ILE A 603 -25.51 -2.82 -42.29
C ILE A 603 -26.50 -2.18 -43.27
N HIS A 604 -26.16 -0.98 -43.80
CA HIS A 604 -26.95 -0.32 -44.82
C HIS A 604 -26.04 0.55 -45.72
N PRO A 605 -26.21 0.53 -47.07
CA PRO A 605 -25.35 1.29 -47.98
C PRO A 605 -25.47 2.81 -47.82
N ASP A 606 -26.69 3.32 -47.60
CA ASP A 606 -26.98 4.76 -47.56
C ASP A 606 -26.81 5.41 -46.18
N VAL A 607 -26.15 4.74 -45.22
CA VAL A 607 -26.06 5.22 -43.83
C VAL A 607 -25.36 6.58 -43.69
N PHE A 608 -24.62 7.02 -44.71
CA PHE A 608 -23.90 8.31 -44.73
C PHE A 608 -24.71 9.48 -45.31
N VAL A 609 -25.92 9.22 -45.82
CA VAL A 609 -26.73 10.24 -46.49
C VAL A 609 -27.65 10.93 -45.48
N PHE A 610 -27.74 12.27 -45.51
CA PHE A 610 -28.61 13.03 -44.60
C PHE A 610 -30.11 12.69 -44.69
N SER A 611 -30.56 12.24 -45.86
CA SER A 611 -31.94 11.80 -46.10
C SER A 611 -32.22 10.37 -45.64
N PHE A 612 -31.20 9.62 -45.20
CA PHE A 612 -31.37 8.27 -44.68
C PHE A 612 -32.24 8.28 -43.43
N THR A 613 -33.12 7.28 -43.31
CA THR A 613 -34.05 7.13 -42.18
C THR A 613 -33.56 5.99 -41.28
N PRO A 614 -33.00 6.30 -40.09
CA PRO A 614 -32.42 5.27 -39.21
C PRO A 614 -33.44 4.23 -38.72
N ARG A 615 -34.72 4.61 -38.63
CA ARG A 615 -35.82 3.71 -38.23
C ARG A 615 -36.07 2.52 -39.17
N VAL A 616 -35.46 2.49 -40.35
CA VAL A 616 -35.51 1.33 -41.27
C VAL A 616 -34.64 0.17 -40.76
N ILE A 617 -33.65 0.45 -39.91
CA ILE A 617 -32.78 -0.58 -39.32
C ILE A 617 -33.57 -1.40 -38.29
N TYR A 618 -33.49 -2.71 -38.39
CA TYR A 618 -34.16 -3.63 -37.46
C TYR A 618 -33.61 -3.50 -36.03
N ASP A 619 -34.47 -3.71 -35.04
CA ASP A 619 -34.15 -3.48 -33.62
C ASP A 619 -32.89 -4.25 -33.15
N ASP A 620 -32.72 -5.49 -33.63
CA ASP A 620 -31.58 -6.36 -33.35
C ASP A 620 -30.24 -5.83 -33.92
N GLN A 621 -30.30 -5.02 -34.98
CA GLN A 621 -29.12 -4.45 -35.63
C GLN A 621 -28.77 -3.04 -35.13
N THR A 622 -29.68 -2.35 -34.43
CA THR A 622 -29.44 -0.97 -33.94
C THR A 622 -28.25 -0.89 -32.98
N THR A 623 -28.10 -1.87 -32.08
CA THR A 623 -26.96 -1.95 -31.13
C THR A 623 -25.64 -2.16 -31.87
N LEU A 624 -25.64 -3.06 -32.85
CA LEU A 624 -24.47 -3.31 -33.71
C LEU A 624 -24.09 -2.07 -34.53
N CYS A 625 -25.09 -1.32 -35.01
CA CYS A 625 -24.87 -0.06 -35.71
C CYS A 625 -24.23 0.99 -34.78
N CYS A 626 -24.66 1.09 -33.52
CA CYS A 626 -24.02 1.96 -32.53
C CYS A 626 -22.54 1.57 -32.32
N LEU A 627 -22.25 0.29 -32.13
CA LEU A 627 -20.87 -0.21 -32.00
C LEU A 627 -20.02 0.12 -33.24
N ALA A 628 -20.59 -0.04 -34.44
CA ALA A 628 -19.94 0.33 -35.70
C ALA A 628 -19.67 1.84 -35.82
N MET A 629 -20.59 2.69 -35.33
CA MET A 629 -20.36 4.14 -35.27
C MET A 629 -19.20 4.50 -34.33
N PHE A 630 -19.11 3.88 -33.14
CA PHE A 630 -17.97 4.09 -32.22
C PHE A 630 -16.63 3.66 -32.83
N GLU A 631 -16.60 2.50 -33.51
CA GLU A 631 -15.40 1.98 -34.18
C GLU A 631 -14.98 2.89 -35.34
N ASP A 632 -15.93 3.29 -36.20
CA ASP A 632 -15.66 4.08 -37.41
C ASP A 632 -15.34 5.56 -37.11
N MET A 633 -15.75 6.08 -35.95
CA MET A 633 -15.24 7.37 -35.42
C MET A 633 -13.86 7.23 -34.76
N GLY A 634 -13.33 6.01 -34.60
CA GLY A 634 -12.04 5.76 -33.98
C GLY A 634 -12.01 5.94 -32.45
N MET A 635 -13.18 6.06 -31.81
CA MET A 635 -13.29 6.32 -30.37
C MET A 635 -12.80 5.14 -29.52
N ILE A 636 -13.05 3.91 -29.97
CA ILE A 636 -12.66 2.68 -29.25
C ILE A 636 -11.14 2.62 -29.06
N ASN A 637 -10.38 2.79 -30.15
CA ASN A 637 -8.91 2.74 -30.11
C ASN A 637 -8.30 3.98 -29.45
N ARG A 638 -8.86 5.17 -29.68
CA ARG A 638 -8.36 6.44 -29.12
C ARG A 638 -8.45 6.46 -27.59
N TRP A 639 -9.61 6.09 -27.05
CA TRP A 639 -9.89 6.12 -25.62
C TRP A 639 -9.67 4.77 -24.93
N ARG A 640 -9.17 3.77 -25.67
CA ARG A 640 -8.92 2.40 -25.20
C ARG A 640 -10.15 1.81 -24.52
N ILE A 641 -11.33 2.01 -25.11
CA ILE A 641 -12.58 1.50 -24.56
C ILE A 641 -12.59 -0.01 -24.72
N GLN A 642 -12.77 -0.74 -23.61
CA GLN A 642 -12.91 -2.18 -23.67
C GLN A 642 -14.21 -2.53 -24.41
N LYS A 643 -14.13 -3.46 -25.38
CA LYS A 643 -15.30 -3.86 -26.17
C LYS A 643 -16.44 -4.38 -25.28
N GLU A 644 -16.12 -5.16 -24.26
CA GLU A 644 -17.10 -5.65 -23.29
C GLU A 644 -17.83 -4.50 -22.59
N THR A 645 -17.08 -3.50 -22.10
CA THR A 645 -17.64 -2.32 -21.45
C THR A 645 -18.56 -1.53 -22.40
N LEU A 646 -18.15 -1.36 -23.66
CA LEU A 646 -18.96 -0.66 -24.66
C LEU A 646 -20.25 -1.41 -25.01
N VAL A 647 -20.18 -2.73 -25.20
CA VAL A 647 -21.36 -3.56 -25.47
C VAL A 647 -22.35 -3.48 -24.31
N LYS A 648 -21.88 -3.65 -23.08
CA LYS A 648 -22.72 -3.53 -21.88
C LYS A 648 -23.35 -2.14 -21.78
N PHE A 649 -22.57 -1.08 -22.00
CA PHE A 649 -23.06 0.30 -22.01
C PHE A 649 -24.19 0.50 -23.02
N VAL A 650 -23.98 0.16 -24.31
CA VAL A 650 -24.98 0.36 -25.37
C VAL A 650 -26.25 -0.44 -25.10
N LEU A 651 -26.12 -1.70 -24.65
CA LEU A 651 -27.28 -2.53 -24.28
C LEU A 651 -28.04 -1.95 -23.09
N MET A 652 -27.33 -1.47 -22.07
CA MET A 652 -27.92 -0.87 -20.88
C MET A 652 -28.66 0.43 -21.24
N VAL A 653 -28.07 1.29 -22.07
CA VAL A 653 -28.73 2.48 -22.62
C VAL A 653 -29.99 2.09 -23.38
N LYS A 654 -29.91 1.15 -24.33
CA LYS A 654 -31.08 0.66 -25.09
C LYS A 654 -32.20 0.17 -24.18
N LYS A 655 -31.87 -0.61 -23.14
CA LYS A 655 -32.86 -1.11 -22.16
C LYS A 655 -33.36 -0.03 -21.19
N GLY A 656 -32.64 1.08 -21.04
CA GLY A 656 -33.06 2.24 -20.24
C GLY A 656 -34.13 3.10 -20.91
N TYR A 657 -34.31 2.97 -22.22
CA TYR A 657 -35.44 3.61 -22.91
C TYR A 657 -36.74 2.87 -22.66
N ARG A 658 -37.81 3.63 -22.44
CA ARG A 658 -39.18 3.11 -22.36
C ARG A 658 -39.80 3.04 -23.77
N ASP A 659 -41.07 2.66 -23.82
CA ASP A 659 -41.84 2.51 -25.06
C ASP A 659 -42.97 3.56 -25.22
N PRO A 660 -42.72 4.89 -25.06
CA PRO A 660 -43.66 5.89 -25.52
C PRO A 660 -43.64 5.97 -27.06
N PRO A 661 -44.68 6.54 -27.71
CA PRO A 661 -44.76 6.57 -29.17
C PRO A 661 -43.55 7.18 -29.88
N TYR A 662 -43.01 8.28 -29.36
CA TYR A 662 -41.91 9.00 -30.00
C TYR A 662 -40.59 8.86 -29.24
N HIS A 663 -40.54 9.26 -27.96
CA HIS A 663 -39.31 9.32 -27.15
C HIS A 663 -38.86 7.93 -26.64
N ASN A 664 -38.57 7.03 -27.58
CA ASN A 664 -38.11 5.66 -27.34
C ASN A 664 -36.68 5.46 -27.89
N TRP A 665 -36.16 4.24 -27.78
CA TRP A 665 -34.80 3.90 -28.26
C TRP A 665 -34.54 4.32 -29.71
N TYR A 666 -35.53 4.20 -30.61
CA TYR A 666 -35.36 4.56 -32.01
C TYR A 666 -35.17 6.06 -32.22
N HIS A 667 -35.76 6.91 -31.36
CA HIS A 667 -35.48 8.35 -31.37
C HIS A 667 -34.01 8.60 -31.03
N ALA A 668 -33.55 8.14 -29.87
CA ALA A 668 -32.16 8.30 -29.44
C ALA A 668 -31.14 7.73 -30.43
N PHE A 669 -31.44 6.58 -31.05
CA PHE A 669 -30.63 6.01 -32.12
C PHE A 669 -30.58 6.92 -33.35
N SER A 670 -31.70 7.51 -33.76
CA SER A 670 -31.77 8.43 -34.90
C SER A 670 -31.01 9.74 -34.63
N VAL A 671 -31.15 10.28 -33.42
CA VAL A 671 -30.39 11.46 -32.93
C VAL A 671 -28.90 11.19 -32.96
N SER A 672 -28.47 10.04 -32.44
CA SER A 672 -27.05 9.63 -32.42
C SER A 672 -26.51 9.39 -33.82
N HIS A 673 -27.30 8.78 -34.70
CA HIS A 673 -26.95 8.62 -36.12
C HIS A 673 -26.78 9.97 -36.81
N PHE A 674 -27.65 10.95 -36.55
CA PHE A 674 -27.48 12.29 -37.10
C PHE A 674 -26.21 12.97 -36.60
N CYS A 675 -25.86 12.82 -35.31
CA CYS A 675 -24.57 13.29 -34.78
C CYS A 675 -23.39 12.66 -35.54
N TYR A 676 -23.47 11.35 -35.82
CA TYR A 676 -22.47 10.64 -36.61
C TYR A 676 -22.39 11.17 -38.06
N LEU A 677 -23.52 11.54 -38.68
CA LEU A 677 -23.52 12.19 -40.00
C LEU A 677 -22.84 13.57 -39.96
N LEU A 678 -23.08 14.37 -38.92
CA LEU A 678 -22.41 15.66 -38.75
C LEU A 678 -20.89 15.45 -38.63
N TYR A 679 -20.45 14.41 -37.91
CA TYR A 679 -19.04 14.00 -37.85
C TYR A 679 -18.48 13.64 -39.22
N LYS A 680 -19.12 12.70 -39.95
CA LYS A 680 -18.57 12.20 -41.22
C LYS A 680 -18.63 13.22 -42.34
N ASN A 681 -19.75 13.91 -42.50
CA ASN A 681 -20.01 14.76 -43.67
C ASN A 681 -19.51 16.19 -43.46
N LEU A 682 -19.58 16.72 -42.24
CA LEU A 682 -19.25 18.12 -41.94
C LEU A 682 -17.92 18.29 -41.20
N ARG A 683 -17.26 17.18 -40.83
CA ARG A 683 -15.95 17.19 -40.17
C ARG A 683 -15.91 18.04 -38.90
N ILE A 684 -16.95 17.89 -38.06
CA ILE A 684 -17.01 18.58 -36.75
C ILE A 684 -15.86 18.19 -35.81
N ASP A 685 -15.12 17.11 -36.11
CA ASP A 685 -13.85 16.74 -35.46
C ASP A 685 -12.76 17.81 -35.58
N GLN A 686 -12.89 18.73 -36.54
CA GLN A 686 -11.98 19.86 -36.69
C GLN A 686 -12.39 21.06 -35.84
N LEU A 687 -13.62 21.09 -35.32
CA LEU A 687 -14.22 22.23 -34.61
C LEU A 687 -14.30 22.01 -33.11
N LEU A 688 -14.62 20.78 -32.71
CA LEU A 688 -14.68 20.33 -31.32
C LEU A 688 -13.40 19.58 -30.95
N THR A 689 -13.09 19.55 -29.67
CA THR A 689 -12.07 18.67 -29.11
C THR A 689 -12.55 17.22 -29.10
N ASP A 690 -11.63 16.27 -29.02
CA ASP A 690 -11.96 14.84 -29.01
C ASP A 690 -12.85 14.44 -27.81
N VAL A 691 -12.69 15.12 -26.65
CA VAL A 691 -13.51 14.90 -25.45
C VAL A 691 -14.93 15.44 -25.65
N GLU A 692 -15.07 16.64 -26.22
CA GLU A 692 -16.38 17.23 -26.55
C GLU A 692 -17.14 16.39 -27.55
N LEU A 693 -16.47 15.90 -28.59
CA LEU A 693 -17.10 15.02 -29.58
C LEU A 693 -17.56 13.70 -28.94
N PHE A 694 -16.74 13.13 -28.06
CA PHE A 694 -17.09 11.89 -27.36
C PHE A 694 -18.28 12.10 -26.42
N ALA A 695 -18.27 13.17 -25.62
CA ALA A 695 -19.37 13.53 -24.73
C ALA A 695 -20.66 13.84 -25.51
N LEU A 696 -20.58 14.57 -26.62
CA LEU A 696 -21.74 14.88 -27.48
C LEU A 696 -22.40 13.62 -28.05
N PHE A 697 -21.60 12.67 -28.55
CA PHE A 697 -22.15 11.43 -29.09
C PHE A 697 -22.79 10.56 -28.00
N VAL A 698 -22.16 10.47 -26.83
CA VAL A 698 -22.72 9.76 -25.67
C VAL A 698 -23.99 10.45 -25.15
N ALA A 699 -24.03 11.78 -25.13
CA ALA A 699 -25.21 12.56 -24.78
C ALA A 699 -26.38 12.28 -25.74
N CYS A 700 -26.13 12.25 -27.06
CA CYS A 700 -27.15 11.91 -28.05
C CYS A 700 -27.82 10.55 -27.76
N LEU A 701 -27.03 9.55 -27.36
CA LEU A 701 -27.53 8.23 -26.98
C LEU A 701 -28.34 8.24 -25.68
N CYS A 702 -28.06 9.15 -24.76
CA CYS A 702 -28.58 9.12 -23.39
C CYS A 702 -29.63 10.20 -23.06
N HIS A 703 -29.84 11.19 -23.93
CA HIS A 703 -30.55 12.42 -23.59
C HIS A 703 -32.01 12.24 -23.15
N ASP A 704 -32.65 11.14 -23.52
CA ASP A 704 -34.07 10.84 -23.24
C ASP A 704 -34.26 9.53 -22.43
N LEU A 705 -33.22 9.09 -21.70
CA LEU A 705 -33.28 7.86 -20.90
C LEU A 705 -34.42 7.88 -19.87
N ASP A 706 -35.19 6.79 -19.77
CA ASP A 706 -36.37 6.68 -18.90
C ASP A 706 -37.50 7.70 -19.19
N HIS A 707 -37.56 8.29 -20.39
CA HIS A 707 -38.64 9.22 -20.76
C HIS A 707 -40.02 8.53 -20.72
N ARG A 708 -41.02 9.22 -20.15
CA ARG A 708 -42.34 8.64 -19.78
C ARG A 708 -43.48 9.04 -20.70
N GLY A 709 -43.20 9.82 -21.73
CA GLY A 709 -44.19 10.34 -22.66
C GLY A 709 -44.97 11.55 -22.15
N THR A 710 -44.34 12.34 -21.28
CA THR A 710 -44.92 13.53 -20.65
C THR A 710 -43.88 14.63 -20.55
N ASN A 711 -44.26 15.90 -20.68
CA ASN A 711 -43.33 17.03 -20.62
C ASN A 711 -43.05 17.58 -19.21
N ASN A 712 -42.07 18.49 -19.11
CA ASN A 712 -41.68 19.17 -17.87
C ASN A 712 -42.85 19.90 -17.17
N ALA A 713 -43.74 20.55 -17.94
CA ALA A 713 -44.90 21.27 -17.39
C ALA A 713 -45.89 20.32 -16.69
N PHE A 714 -46.10 19.12 -17.24
CA PHE A 714 -46.91 18.07 -16.61
C PHE A 714 -46.29 17.58 -15.30
N GLN A 715 -44.98 17.34 -15.27
CA GLN A 715 -44.29 16.85 -14.06
C GLN A 715 -44.46 17.81 -12.88
N VAL A 716 -44.29 19.12 -13.12
CA VAL A 716 -44.45 20.15 -12.10
C VAL A 716 -45.91 20.32 -11.67
N SER A 717 -46.84 20.41 -12.63
CA SER A 717 -48.27 20.61 -12.33
C SER A 717 -48.93 19.42 -11.62
N SER A 718 -48.52 18.19 -11.97
CA SER A 718 -48.99 16.96 -11.32
C SER A 718 -48.31 16.65 -9.98
N LYS A 719 -47.29 17.44 -9.57
CA LYS A 719 -46.46 17.21 -8.38
C LYS A 719 -45.88 15.79 -8.34
N SER A 720 -45.31 15.37 -9.47
CA SER A 720 -44.73 14.04 -9.60
C SER A 720 -43.54 13.82 -8.65
N VAL A 721 -43.17 12.54 -8.45
CA VAL A 721 -41.99 12.17 -7.67
C VAL A 721 -40.71 12.77 -8.28
N LEU A 722 -40.64 12.86 -9.62
CA LEU A 722 -39.50 13.47 -10.32
C LEU A 722 -39.39 14.97 -10.02
N ALA A 723 -40.53 15.69 -10.03
CA ALA A 723 -40.55 17.11 -9.67
C ALA A 723 -40.18 17.36 -8.20
N ALA A 724 -40.51 16.43 -7.29
CA ALA A 724 -40.10 16.51 -5.89
C ALA A 724 -38.60 16.21 -5.69
N LEU A 725 -38.02 15.31 -6.51
CA LEU A 725 -36.62 14.92 -6.43
C LEU A 725 -35.70 16.01 -6.97
N TYR A 726 -36.06 16.60 -8.11
CA TYR A 726 -35.30 17.68 -8.76
C TYR A 726 -35.96 19.03 -8.43
N SER A 727 -35.78 19.46 -7.17
CA SER A 727 -36.44 20.61 -6.54
C SER A 727 -36.20 22.01 -7.16
N SER A 728 -35.33 22.13 -8.17
CA SER A 728 -35.06 23.39 -8.89
C SER A 728 -36.05 23.59 -10.04
N GLU A 729 -36.59 24.80 -10.19
CA GLU A 729 -37.45 25.16 -11.32
C GLU A 729 -36.68 25.04 -12.66
N GLY A 730 -37.22 24.30 -13.63
CA GLY A 730 -36.68 24.12 -14.98
C GLY A 730 -35.91 22.81 -15.21
N SER A 731 -36.18 22.17 -16.36
CA SER A 731 -35.50 20.98 -16.90
C SER A 731 -35.48 19.74 -15.98
N VAL A 732 -36.64 19.39 -15.39
CA VAL A 732 -36.79 18.26 -14.45
C VAL A 732 -36.45 16.93 -15.13
N LEU A 733 -36.93 16.73 -16.35
CA LEU A 733 -36.73 15.51 -17.12
C LEU A 733 -35.29 15.37 -17.60
N GLU A 734 -34.67 16.43 -18.09
CA GLU A 734 -33.30 16.42 -18.60
C GLU A 734 -32.29 16.10 -17.47
N ARG A 735 -32.54 16.62 -16.25
CA ARG A 735 -31.79 16.22 -15.04
C ARG A 735 -31.96 14.75 -14.70
N HIS A 736 -33.17 14.21 -14.89
CA HIS A 736 -33.45 12.80 -14.70
C HIS A 736 -32.74 11.94 -15.74
N HIS A 737 -32.74 12.32 -17.02
CA HIS A 737 -32.03 11.64 -18.09
C HIS A 737 -30.52 11.59 -17.83
N PHE A 738 -29.92 12.70 -17.41
CA PHE A 738 -28.52 12.74 -16.98
C PHE A 738 -28.27 11.82 -15.77
N ALA A 739 -29.15 11.85 -14.75
CA ALA A 739 -29.01 10.97 -13.60
C ALA A 739 -29.08 9.48 -13.99
N GLN A 740 -29.95 9.10 -14.92
CA GLN A 740 -30.00 7.74 -15.48
C GLN A 740 -28.70 7.38 -16.22
N ALA A 741 -28.18 8.28 -17.05
CA ALA A 741 -26.90 8.08 -17.72
C ALA A 741 -25.75 7.84 -16.71
N MET A 742 -25.73 8.62 -15.62
CA MET A 742 -24.76 8.45 -14.54
C MET A 742 -24.93 7.12 -13.79
N CYS A 743 -26.17 6.65 -13.56
CA CYS A 743 -26.40 5.33 -12.97
C CYS A 743 -25.84 4.21 -13.87
N ILE A 744 -26.04 4.30 -15.19
CA ILE A 744 -25.46 3.35 -16.15
C ILE A 744 -23.93 3.39 -16.08
N LEU A 745 -23.32 4.56 -16.15
CA LEU A 745 -21.85 4.70 -16.08
C LEU A 745 -21.26 4.21 -14.75
N ASN A 746 -21.99 4.36 -13.64
CA ASN A 746 -21.58 3.84 -12.33
C ASN A 746 -21.87 2.34 -12.14
N THR A 747 -22.47 1.68 -13.13
CA THR A 747 -22.65 0.22 -13.12
C THR A 747 -21.33 -0.46 -13.46
N GLU A 748 -21.03 -1.55 -12.75
CA GLU A 748 -19.82 -2.34 -12.96
C GLU A 748 -19.70 -2.80 -14.41
N GLY A 749 -18.56 -2.50 -15.04
CA GLY A 749 -18.30 -2.84 -16.44
C GLY A 749 -19.15 -2.10 -17.46
N CYS A 750 -19.76 -0.95 -17.14
CA CYS A 750 -20.48 -0.09 -18.10
C CYS A 750 -19.80 1.29 -18.30
N ASN A 751 -18.77 1.60 -17.52
CA ASN A 751 -18.10 2.89 -17.57
C ASN A 751 -17.16 3.02 -18.78
N ILE A 752 -17.68 3.51 -19.90
CA ILE A 752 -16.88 3.76 -21.12
C ILE A 752 -15.83 4.87 -20.99
N PHE A 753 -15.85 5.62 -19.88
CA PHE A 753 -14.89 6.68 -19.57
C PHE A 753 -13.76 6.21 -18.62
N GLU A 754 -13.74 4.94 -18.20
CA GLU A 754 -12.82 4.42 -17.16
C GLU A 754 -11.32 4.64 -17.45
N ASN A 755 -10.94 4.67 -18.73
CA ASN A 755 -9.55 4.79 -19.18
C ASN A 755 -9.15 6.25 -19.47
N LEU A 756 -10.04 7.22 -19.26
CA LEU A 756 -9.70 8.65 -19.32
C LEU A 756 -8.80 9.04 -18.14
N ASN A 757 -7.97 10.06 -18.35
CA ASN A 757 -7.27 10.67 -17.22
C ASN A 757 -8.27 11.47 -16.36
N LYS A 758 -7.89 11.81 -15.12
CA LYS A 758 -8.78 12.50 -14.17
C LYS A 758 -9.41 13.78 -14.74
N ARG A 759 -8.63 14.59 -15.47
CA ARG A 759 -9.10 15.87 -16.04
C ARG A 759 -10.12 15.63 -17.14
N ASP A 760 -9.82 14.73 -18.07
CA ASP A 760 -10.71 14.43 -19.20
C ASP A 760 -11.98 13.71 -18.72
N TYR A 761 -11.88 12.90 -17.66
CA TYR A 761 -13.04 12.27 -17.02
C TYR A 761 -13.98 13.31 -16.39
N GLU A 762 -13.45 14.23 -15.59
CA GLU A 762 -14.22 15.34 -15.01
C GLU A 762 -14.87 16.19 -16.11
N GLN A 763 -14.09 16.58 -17.13
CA GLN A 763 -14.59 17.35 -18.26
C GLN A 763 -15.66 16.61 -19.07
N ALA A 764 -15.51 15.30 -19.32
CA ALA A 764 -16.51 14.52 -20.05
C ALA A 764 -17.85 14.43 -19.31
N LEU A 765 -17.83 14.34 -17.98
CA LEU A 765 -19.05 14.32 -17.17
C LEU A 765 -19.73 15.69 -17.13
N ASP A 766 -18.97 16.77 -16.98
CA ASP A 766 -19.50 18.14 -17.03
C ASP A 766 -20.15 18.42 -18.40
N LEU A 767 -19.47 18.05 -19.48
CA LEU A 767 -20.00 18.16 -20.84
C LEU A 767 -21.25 17.30 -21.03
N LEU A 768 -21.25 16.05 -20.57
CA LEU A 768 -22.42 15.18 -20.66
C LEU A 768 -23.64 15.80 -19.96
N GLN A 769 -23.43 16.40 -18.79
CA GLN A 769 -24.48 17.11 -18.06
C GLN A 769 -24.98 18.33 -18.84
N GLU A 770 -24.07 19.20 -19.28
CA GLU A 770 -24.43 20.43 -20.00
C GLU A 770 -25.18 20.14 -21.30
N ILE A 771 -24.73 19.14 -22.06
CA ILE A 771 -25.31 18.78 -23.36
C ILE A 771 -26.72 18.18 -23.19
N ILE A 772 -26.91 17.28 -22.21
CA ILE A 772 -28.23 16.71 -21.94
C ILE A 772 -29.18 17.79 -21.42
N LEU A 773 -28.73 18.71 -20.55
CA LEU A 773 -29.59 19.82 -20.11
C LEU A 773 -29.95 20.80 -21.24
N ALA A 774 -29.07 20.92 -22.23
CA ALA A 774 -29.30 21.78 -23.39
C ALA A 774 -30.35 21.24 -24.39
N THR A 775 -30.83 20.00 -24.23
CA THR A 775 -31.95 19.48 -25.05
C THR A 775 -33.28 20.12 -24.68
N ASP A 776 -33.41 20.73 -23.49
CA ASP A 776 -34.57 21.54 -23.16
C ASP A 776 -34.68 22.73 -24.14
N LEU A 777 -35.75 22.74 -24.93
CA LEU A 777 -35.97 23.76 -25.94
C LEU A 777 -36.05 25.18 -25.34
N ALA A 778 -36.42 25.33 -24.07
CA ALA A 778 -36.37 26.63 -23.38
C ALA A 778 -34.94 27.18 -23.31
N HIS A 779 -33.95 26.32 -23.08
CA HIS A 779 -32.54 26.69 -23.10
C HIS A 779 -32.11 27.09 -24.51
N HIS A 780 -32.45 26.29 -25.53
CA HIS A 780 -32.16 26.62 -26.93
C HIS A 780 -32.69 28.00 -27.33
N LEU A 781 -33.98 28.27 -27.05
CA LEU A 781 -34.63 29.55 -27.39
C LEU A 781 -33.94 30.76 -26.73
N SER A 782 -33.39 30.58 -25.53
CA SER A 782 -32.61 31.62 -24.85
C SER A 782 -31.26 31.88 -25.54
N ALA A 783 -30.66 30.86 -26.14
CA ALA A 783 -29.35 30.91 -26.78
C ALA A 783 -29.39 31.33 -28.27
N VAL A 784 -30.55 31.32 -28.94
CA VAL A 784 -30.68 31.63 -30.38
C VAL A 784 -30.00 32.94 -30.78
N LYS A 785 -30.13 34.01 -29.98
CA LYS A 785 -29.51 35.31 -30.31
C LYS A 785 -27.98 35.24 -30.31
N ASP A 786 -27.41 34.51 -29.36
CA ASP A 786 -25.95 34.30 -29.28
C ASP A 786 -25.47 33.39 -30.41
N LEU A 787 -26.27 32.39 -30.79
CA LEU A 787 -26.01 31.52 -31.94
C LEU A 787 -26.02 32.28 -33.28
N GLU A 788 -26.98 33.18 -33.48
CA GLU A 788 -27.03 34.06 -34.66
C GLU A 788 -25.85 35.03 -34.71
N ALA A 789 -25.38 35.53 -33.55
CA ALA A 789 -24.19 36.37 -33.47
C ALA A 789 -22.94 35.55 -33.85
N MET A 790 -22.79 34.35 -33.30
CA MET A 790 -21.70 33.43 -33.61
C MET A 790 -21.67 33.05 -35.10
N ALA A 791 -22.84 32.82 -35.72
CA ALA A 791 -22.94 32.53 -37.15
C ALA A 791 -22.49 33.70 -38.04
N LYS A 792 -22.73 34.95 -37.62
CA LYS A 792 -22.35 36.16 -38.36
C LYS A 792 -20.88 36.53 -38.17
N GLU A 793 -20.37 36.41 -36.94
CA GLU A 793 -18.99 36.79 -36.57
C GLU A 793 -17.97 35.70 -36.93
N GLY A 794 -18.43 34.45 -37.06
CA GLY A 794 -17.61 33.27 -37.31
C GLY A 794 -17.27 32.51 -36.03
N TYR A 795 -17.00 31.20 -36.16
CA TYR A 795 -16.66 30.33 -35.04
C TYR A 795 -15.20 30.49 -34.61
N ASP A 796 -14.99 30.91 -33.36
CA ASP A 796 -13.67 31.01 -32.73
C ASP A 796 -13.37 29.81 -31.83
N LYS A 797 -12.39 28.98 -32.25
CA LYS A 797 -11.92 27.78 -31.52
C LYS A 797 -11.19 28.10 -30.20
N SER A 798 -10.79 29.35 -29.99
CA SER A 798 -10.10 29.73 -28.76
C SER A 798 -11.07 30.15 -27.65
N ASN A 799 -12.33 30.39 -27.99
CA ASN A 799 -13.35 30.86 -27.06
C ASN A 799 -14.20 29.69 -26.54
N PRO A 800 -14.11 29.34 -25.23
CA PRO A 800 -14.90 28.25 -24.66
C PRO A 800 -16.41 28.43 -24.81
N ARG A 801 -16.91 29.69 -24.82
CA ARG A 801 -18.33 29.95 -25.01
C ARG A 801 -18.80 29.55 -26.41
N CYS A 802 -17.96 29.72 -27.43
CA CYS A 802 -18.27 29.27 -28.78
C CYS A 802 -18.40 27.74 -28.83
N HIS A 803 -17.54 27.01 -28.12
CA HIS A 803 -17.62 25.55 -28.01
C HIS A 803 -18.93 25.10 -27.36
N THR A 804 -19.32 25.70 -26.23
CA THR A 804 -20.59 25.38 -25.56
C THR A 804 -21.79 25.68 -26.46
N LEU A 805 -21.82 26.85 -27.11
CA LEU A 805 -22.89 27.25 -28.02
C LEU A 805 -22.99 26.31 -29.22
N LEU A 806 -21.86 25.99 -29.86
CA LEU A 806 -21.82 25.04 -30.98
C LEU A 806 -22.30 23.65 -30.54
N THR A 807 -21.88 23.16 -29.39
CA THR A 807 -22.29 21.85 -28.89
C THR A 807 -23.80 21.82 -28.59
N CYS A 808 -24.36 22.88 -28.00
CA CYS A 808 -25.81 23.02 -27.81
C CYS A 808 -26.54 23.01 -29.16
N LEU A 809 -26.06 23.78 -30.15
CA LEU A 809 -26.63 23.84 -31.49
C LEU A 809 -26.63 22.46 -32.16
N LEU A 810 -25.50 21.74 -32.09
CA LEU A 810 -25.36 20.40 -32.66
C LEU A 810 -26.33 19.43 -31.98
N MET A 811 -26.43 19.45 -30.65
CA MET A 811 -27.36 18.59 -29.91
C MET A 811 -28.81 18.86 -30.30
N THR A 812 -29.27 20.12 -30.30
CA THR A 812 -30.64 20.46 -30.73
C THR A 812 -30.88 20.10 -32.21
N SER A 813 -29.87 20.23 -33.06
CA SER A 813 -29.95 19.81 -34.47
C SER A 813 -30.07 18.29 -34.62
N CYS A 814 -29.38 17.51 -33.78
CA CYS A 814 -29.52 16.06 -33.74
C CYS A 814 -30.91 15.65 -33.25
N ASP A 815 -31.39 16.27 -32.17
CA ASP A 815 -32.68 15.97 -31.56
C ASP A 815 -33.84 16.21 -32.54
N LEU A 816 -33.83 17.33 -33.26
CA LEU A 816 -34.86 17.67 -34.25
C LEU A 816 -34.57 17.13 -35.67
N SER A 817 -33.67 16.15 -35.81
CA SER A 817 -33.19 15.67 -37.12
C SER A 817 -34.23 14.92 -37.96
N ASP A 818 -35.32 14.49 -37.35
CA ASP A 818 -36.45 13.88 -38.06
C ASP A 818 -37.12 14.87 -39.03
N GLN A 819 -37.06 16.18 -38.76
CA GLN A 819 -37.64 17.21 -39.63
C GLN A 819 -36.90 17.37 -40.96
N THR A 820 -35.69 16.82 -41.04
CA THR A 820 -34.80 16.90 -42.20
C THR A 820 -34.97 15.73 -43.15
N LYS A 821 -35.82 14.76 -42.80
CA LYS A 821 -36.04 13.54 -43.58
C LYS A 821 -37.08 13.77 -44.67
N GLY A 822 -37.24 12.79 -45.56
CA GLY A 822 -38.25 12.88 -46.62
C GLY A 822 -39.68 12.91 -46.06
N TRP A 823 -40.62 13.44 -46.85
CA TRP A 823 -42.01 13.64 -46.45
C TRP A 823 -42.67 12.43 -45.78
N GLY A 824 -42.54 11.23 -46.34
CA GLY A 824 -43.14 10.02 -45.77
C GLY A 824 -42.65 9.73 -44.34
N THR A 825 -41.36 9.94 -44.09
CA THR A 825 -40.77 9.82 -42.74
C THR A 825 -41.28 10.94 -41.83
N THR A 826 -41.18 12.21 -42.24
CA THR A 826 -41.61 13.36 -41.42
C THR A 826 -43.09 13.28 -41.05
N LYS A 827 -43.96 12.85 -41.97
CA LYS A 827 -45.39 12.59 -41.73
C LYS A 827 -45.58 11.54 -40.64
N LYS A 828 -44.88 10.40 -40.74
CA LYS A 828 -44.98 9.33 -39.75
C LYS A 828 -44.46 9.73 -38.38
N ILE A 829 -43.37 10.48 -38.33
CA ILE A 829 -42.83 11.04 -37.08
C ILE A 829 -43.83 12.00 -36.43
N ALA A 830 -44.43 12.91 -37.21
CA ALA A 830 -45.45 13.80 -36.70
C ALA A 830 -46.63 13.02 -36.10
N GLU A 831 -47.06 11.93 -36.73
CA GLU A 831 -48.09 11.04 -36.19
C GLU A 831 -47.71 10.49 -34.80
N LEU A 832 -46.48 10.00 -34.62
CA LEU A 832 -45.99 9.49 -33.33
C LEU A 832 -45.93 10.58 -32.26
N ILE A 833 -45.42 11.77 -32.60
CA ILE A 833 -45.34 12.92 -31.68
C ILE A 833 -46.73 13.32 -31.20
N TYR A 834 -47.68 13.51 -32.12
CA TYR A 834 -49.06 13.88 -31.73
C TYR A 834 -49.78 12.76 -31.00
N GLN A 835 -49.51 11.49 -31.34
CA GLN A 835 -50.05 10.37 -30.56
C GLN A 835 -49.60 10.46 -29.10
N GLU A 836 -48.35 10.83 -28.85
CA GLU A 836 -47.83 11.02 -27.50
C GLU A 836 -48.44 12.24 -26.80
N PHE A 837 -48.48 13.40 -27.47
CA PHE A 837 -49.12 14.62 -26.94
C PHE A 837 -50.59 14.40 -26.58
N PHE A 838 -51.33 13.68 -27.43
CA PHE A 838 -52.73 13.38 -27.16
C PHE A 838 -52.91 12.34 -26.05
N ARG A 839 -51.94 11.43 -25.81
CA ARG A 839 -51.98 10.54 -24.63
C ARG A 839 -51.77 11.34 -23.36
N GLN A 840 -50.83 12.29 -23.34
CA GLN A 840 -50.65 13.21 -22.21
C GLN A 840 -51.92 14.06 -21.99
N GLY A 841 -52.48 14.65 -23.04
CA GLY A 841 -53.68 15.49 -22.93
C GLY A 841 -54.90 14.73 -22.40
N ASP A 842 -55.09 13.47 -22.82
CA ASP A 842 -56.14 12.60 -22.27
C ASP A 842 -55.90 12.30 -20.77
N LEU A 843 -54.65 12.08 -20.37
CA LEU A 843 -54.27 11.88 -18.98
C LEU A 843 -54.58 13.13 -18.15
N GLU A 844 -54.20 14.31 -18.62
CA GLU A 844 -54.53 15.60 -17.99
C GLU A 844 -56.05 15.79 -17.84
N LYS A 845 -56.84 15.48 -18.88
CA LYS A 845 -58.31 15.50 -18.81
C LYS A 845 -58.83 14.52 -17.74
N SER A 846 -58.30 13.31 -17.66
CA SER A 846 -58.71 12.31 -16.67
C SER A 846 -58.41 12.73 -15.23
N MET A 847 -57.36 13.54 -15.03
CA MET A 847 -56.98 14.14 -13.74
C MET A 847 -57.81 15.41 -13.42
N GLY A 848 -58.72 15.83 -14.30
CA GLY A 848 -59.56 17.01 -14.12
C GLY A 848 -58.92 18.32 -14.58
N TYR A 849 -57.77 18.27 -15.25
CA TYR A 849 -57.12 19.44 -15.84
C TYR A 849 -57.61 19.70 -17.26
N ARG A 850 -57.44 20.95 -17.72
CA ARG A 850 -57.68 21.31 -19.13
C ARG A 850 -56.34 21.31 -19.87
N PRO A 851 -56.12 20.38 -20.81
CA PRO A 851 -54.87 20.33 -21.56
C PRO A 851 -54.72 21.54 -22.47
N HIS A 852 -53.49 21.83 -22.86
CA HIS A 852 -53.20 22.81 -23.90
C HIS A 852 -53.84 22.38 -25.24
N GLU A 853 -54.24 23.33 -26.08
CA GLU A 853 -54.93 23.05 -27.35
C GLU A 853 -54.16 22.07 -28.25
N MET A 854 -52.83 22.19 -28.29
CA MET A 854 -51.94 21.29 -29.04
C MET A 854 -51.97 19.82 -28.57
N MET A 855 -52.37 19.57 -27.32
CA MET A 855 -52.48 18.24 -26.70
C MET A 855 -53.93 17.74 -26.64
N ASP A 856 -54.89 18.58 -27.03
CA ASP A 856 -56.31 18.23 -27.06
C ASP A 856 -56.68 17.68 -28.44
N ARG A 857 -56.81 16.36 -28.56
CA ARG A 857 -57.15 15.69 -29.84
C ARG A 857 -58.47 16.12 -30.46
N GLU A 858 -59.35 16.82 -29.73
CA GLU A 858 -60.63 17.31 -30.24
C GLU A 858 -60.52 18.75 -30.81
N LYS A 859 -59.41 19.44 -30.53
CA LYS A 859 -59.21 20.85 -30.89
C LYS A 859 -57.95 21.10 -31.73
N ALA A 860 -56.92 20.28 -31.56
CA ALA A 860 -55.63 20.48 -32.20
C ALA A 860 -55.76 20.49 -33.73
N PHE A 861 -55.31 21.55 -34.40
CA PHE A 861 -55.21 21.56 -35.85
C PHE A 861 -53.76 21.32 -36.29
N ILE A 862 -53.45 20.05 -36.55
CA ILE A 862 -52.08 19.54 -36.76
C ILE A 862 -51.28 20.30 -37.82
N PRO A 863 -51.82 20.63 -39.01
CA PRO A 863 -51.05 21.34 -40.03
C PRO A 863 -50.55 22.71 -39.57
N ASP A 864 -51.39 23.53 -38.91
CA ASP A 864 -50.95 24.85 -38.44
C ASP A 864 -49.93 24.74 -37.31
N LEU A 865 -50.10 23.77 -36.41
CA LEU A 865 -49.13 23.50 -35.34
C LEU A 865 -47.77 23.08 -35.89
N GLN A 866 -47.73 22.20 -36.90
CA GLN A 866 -46.49 21.77 -37.56
C GLN A 866 -45.83 22.90 -38.34
N ILE A 867 -46.60 23.69 -39.12
CA ILE A 867 -46.05 24.84 -39.85
C ILE A 867 -45.45 25.85 -38.87
N SER A 868 -46.17 26.16 -37.78
CA SER A 868 -45.68 27.08 -36.74
C SER A 868 -44.41 26.56 -36.08
N PHE A 869 -44.32 25.26 -35.78
CA PHE A 869 -43.11 24.65 -35.23
C PHE A 869 -41.93 24.74 -36.20
N LEU A 870 -42.15 24.40 -37.48
CA LEU A 870 -41.11 24.46 -38.50
C LEU A 870 -40.61 25.89 -38.73
N GLU A 871 -41.49 26.87 -38.83
CA GLU A 871 -41.12 28.27 -39.10
C GLU A 871 -40.42 28.94 -37.91
N ASN A 872 -40.85 28.65 -36.68
CA ASN A 872 -40.34 29.35 -35.50
C ASN A 872 -39.16 28.65 -34.80
N ILE A 873 -38.98 27.33 -35.00
CA ILE A 873 -37.94 26.55 -34.30
C ILE A 873 -37.01 25.86 -35.30
N ALA A 874 -37.52 24.93 -36.11
CA ALA A 874 -36.66 24.06 -36.92
C ALA A 874 -35.93 24.83 -38.05
N MET A 875 -36.63 25.68 -38.80
CA MET A 875 -36.02 26.44 -39.89
C MET A 875 -34.93 27.41 -39.41
N PRO A 876 -35.13 28.23 -38.36
CA PRO A 876 -34.06 29.05 -37.79
C PRO A 876 -32.85 28.24 -37.34
N LEU A 877 -33.07 27.09 -36.70
CA LEU A 877 -32.01 26.17 -36.25
C LEU A 877 -31.14 25.70 -37.41
N TYR A 878 -31.75 25.10 -38.44
CA TYR A 878 -31.00 24.56 -39.58
C TYR A 878 -30.42 25.64 -40.51
N ARG A 879 -30.99 26.84 -40.51
CA ARG A 879 -30.39 28.00 -41.17
C ARG A 879 -29.07 28.38 -40.48
N ILE A 880 -29.08 28.52 -39.15
CA ILE A 880 -27.87 28.82 -38.37
C ILE A 880 -26.83 27.70 -38.55
N LEU A 881 -27.26 26.44 -38.57
CA LEU A 881 -26.38 25.31 -38.86
C LEU A 881 -25.77 25.39 -40.26
N GLY A 882 -26.56 25.75 -41.28
CA GLY A 882 -26.09 25.97 -42.66
C GLY A 882 -25.10 27.12 -42.78
N ASP A 883 -25.36 28.24 -42.09
CA ASP A 883 -24.49 29.42 -42.05
C ASP A 883 -23.13 29.09 -41.42
N LEU A 884 -23.10 28.29 -40.35
CA LEU A 884 -21.87 27.86 -39.68
C LEU A 884 -21.15 26.71 -40.40
N LEU A 885 -21.92 25.76 -40.95
CA LEU A 885 -21.44 24.53 -41.58
C LEU A 885 -22.05 24.41 -42.99
N PRO A 886 -21.43 25.00 -44.03
CA PRO A 886 -22.01 25.08 -45.37
C PRO A 886 -22.38 23.73 -46.01
N GLY A 887 -21.74 22.63 -45.60
CA GLY A 887 -22.09 21.28 -46.06
C GLY A 887 -23.47 20.78 -45.60
N SER A 888 -24.14 21.50 -44.69
CA SER A 888 -25.46 21.15 -44.14
C SER A 888 -26.64 21.85 -44.81
N GLU A 889 -26.42 22.66 -45.86
CA GLU A 889 -27.50 23.39 -46.56
C GLU A 889 -28.62 22.48 -47.07
N CYS A 890 -28.29 21.24 -47.46
CA CYS A 890 -29.28 20.24 -47.89
C CYS A 890 -30.31 19.91 -46.80
N VAL A 891 -29.92 20.00 -45.53
CA VAL A 891 -30.76 19.76 -44.36
C VAL A 891 -31.79 20.89 -44.22
N PHE A 892 -31.36 22.15 -44.36
CA PHE A 892 -32.26 23.31 -44.36
C PHE A 892 -33.26 23.26 -45.51
N GLN A 893 -32.80 22.93 -46.72
CA GLN A 893 -33.69 22.80 -47.89
C GLN A 893 -34.72 21.68 -47.72
N ALA A 894 -34.35 20.56 -47.10
CA ALA A 894 -35.29 19.47 -46.81
C ALA A 894 -36.40 19.92 -45.84
N VAL A 895 -36.03 20.64 -44.77
CA VAL A 895 -36.99 21.19 -43.80
C VAL A 895 -37.93 22.20 -44.47
N LYS A 896 -37.39 23.07 -45.33
CA LYS A 896 -38.18 24.03 -46.10
C LYS A 896 -39.16 23.32 -47.05
N ALA A 897 -38.71 22.28 -47.75
CA ALA A 897 -39.58 21.47 -48.63
C ALA A 897 -40.70 20.79 -47.84
N ASN A 898 -40.40 20.21 -46.67
CA ASN A 898 -41.42 19.65 -45.78
C ASN A 898 -42.43 20.70 -45.30
N ARG A 899 -41.98 21.92 -44.99
CA ARG A 899 -42.86 23.05 -44.63
C ARG A 899 -43.80 23.42 -45.78
N ASP A 900 -43.30 23.47 -47.01
CA ASP A 900 -44.12 23.75 -48.20
C ASP A 900 -45.16 22.64 -48.43
N THR A 901 -44.80 21.36 -48.22
CA THR A 901 -45.76 20.24 -48.28
C THR A 901 -46.82 20.35 -47.19
N TRP A 902 -46.44 20.69 -45.96
CA TRP A 902 -47.40 20.95 -44.86
C TRP A 902 -48.37 22.10 -45.18
N MET A 903 -47.93 23.14 -45.88
CA MET A 903 -48.82 24.21 -46.36
C MET A 903 -49.83 23.71 -47.39
N GLN A 904 -49.42 22.85 -48.33
CA GLN A 904 -50.35 22.25 -49.30
C GLN A 904 -51.39 21.38 -48.59
N VAL A 905 -50.91 20.56 -47.66
CA VAL A 905 -51.70 19.68 -46.80
C VAL A 905 -52.72 20.47 -45.96
N ARG A 906 -52.35 21.65 -45.43
CA ARG A 906 -53.27 22.57 -44.74
C ARG A 906 -54.43 23.01 -45.64
N GLU A 907 -54.14 23.40 -46.88
CA GLU A 907 -55.18 23.85 -47.81
C GLU A 907 -56.13 22.71 -48.19
N THR A 908 -55.62 21.48 -48.32
CA THR A 908 -56.44 20.27 -48.53
C THR A 908 -57.33 19.98 -47.31
N ALA A 909 -56.77 20.05 -46.09
CA ALA A 909 -57.51 19.84 -44.84
C ALA A 909 -58.66 20.82 -44.64
N LYS A 910 -58.47 22.08 -45.06
CA LYS A 910 -59.53 23.11 -45.02
C LYS A 910 -60.68 22.84 -46.01
N ARG A 911 -60.40 22.15 -47.13
CA ARG A 911 -61.39 21.83 -48.18
C ARG A 911 -62.19 20.57 -47.88
N LYS A 912 -61.61 19.60 -47.17
CA LYS A 912 -62.25 18.35 -46.74
C LYS A 912 -62.24 18.29 -45.20
N PRO A 913 -63.21 18.90 -44.50
CA PRO A 913 -63.25 18.88 -43.04
C PRO A 913 -63.43 17.44 -42.52
N ILE A 914 -62.65 17.08 -41.50
CA ILE A 914 -62.64 15.75 -40.87
C ILE A 914 -64.04 15.48 -40.27
N THR A 915 -64.66 14.36 -40.64
CA THR A 915 -66.06 14.02 -40.31
C THR A 915 -66.27 13.59 -38.84
N HIS A 916 -65.20 13.18 -38.16
CA HIS A 916 -65.21 12.81 -36.74
C HIS A 916 -64.31 13.80 -35.99
N GLY A 917 -64.77 14.36 -34.87
CA GLY A 917 -64.08 15.39 -34.10
C GLY A 917 -62.78 14.96 -33.41
N ASN A 918 -61.99 14.09 -34.04
CA ASN A 918 -60.68 13.62 -33.60
C ASN A 918 -59.64 14.03 -34.65
N SER A 919 -58.77 14.96 -34.27
CA SER A 919 -57.69 15.48 -35.09
C SER A 919 -56.70 14.42 -35.55
N PHE A 920 -56.64 13.25 -34.92
CA PHE A 920 -55.77 12.15 -35.34
C PHE A 920 -56.24 11.44 -36.62
N ASP A 921 -57.55 11.47 -36.93
CA ASP A 921 -58.08 10.86 -38.17
C ASP A 921 -57.62 11.59 -39.45
N PHE A 922 -57.04 12.78 -39.28
CA PHE A 922 -56.33 13.52 -40.31
C PHE A 922 -55.22 12.71 -41.01
N PHE A 923 -54.42 11.94 -40.27
CA PHE A 923 -53.33 11.17 -40.87
C PHE A 923 -53.84 10.04 -41.78
N LYS A 924 -54.95 9.39 -41.40
CA LYS A 924 -55.61 8.37 -42.22
C LYS A 924 -56.12 8.94 -43.54
N MET A 925 -56.70 10.14 -43.50
CA MET A 925 -57.13 10.84 -44.71
C MET A 925 -55.95 11.11 -45.66
N LEU A 926 -54.78 11.48 -45.12
CA LEU A 926 -53.59 11.68 -45.95
C LEU A 926 -53.06 10.37 -46.55
N ASP A 927 -53.13 9.26 -45.83
CA ASP A 927 -52.74 7.93 -46.36
C ASP A 927 -53.66 7.49 -47.51
N GLU A 928 -54.97 7.73 -47.41
CA GLU A 928 -55.95 7.43 -48.47
C GLU A 928 -55.78 8.32 -49.72
N ASP A 929 -55.41 9.59 -49.55
CA ASP A 929 -55.12 10.51 -50.67
C ASP A 929 -53.77 10.17 -51.35
N ASP A 930 -52.75 9.70 -50.59
CA ASP A 930 -51.47 9.22 -51.13
C ASP A 930 -51.66 7.94 -51.98
N ASP A 931 -52.45 6.96 -51.52
CA ASP A 931 -52.74 5.72 -52.27
C ASP A 931 -53.54 6.00 -53.57
N ASN A 932 -54.50 6.92 -53.54
CA ASN A 932 -55.27 7.30 -54.74
C ASN A 932 -54.42 8.05 -55.78
N SER A 933 -53.37 8.76 -55.35
CA SER A 933 -52.42 9.42 -56.26
C SER A 933 -51.48 8.43 -56.98
N LEU A 934 -51.14 7.31 -56.33
CA LEU A 934 -50.33 6.23 -56.91
C LEU A 934 -51.13 5.39 -57.91
N VAL A 935 -52.42 5.15 -57.67
CA VAL A 935 -53.31 4.40 -58.59
C VAL A 935 -53.56 5.17 -59.90
N ASN A 936 -53.69 6.50 -59.86
CA ASN A 936 -53.92 7.32 -61.06
C ASN A 936 -52.67 7.52 -61.94
N ASN A 937 -51.47 7.26 -61.43
CA ASN A 937 -50.22 7.33 -62.21
C ASN A 937 -49.82 5.96 -62.84
N GLY A 938 -50.63 4.91 -62.67
CA GLY A 938 -50.37 3.55 -63.16
C GLY A 938 -50.82 3.26 -64.62
N GLU A 939 -51.59 4.14 -65.26
CA GLU A 939 -51.98 3.99 -66.67
C GLU A 939 -51.15 4.88 -67.60
N GLY A 940 -49.87 4.56 -67.77
CA GLY A 940 -49.05 5.29 -68.74
C GLY A 940 -47.55 5.03 -68.69
N GLY A 941 -47.11 3.82 -69.06
CA GLY A 941 -45.69 3.60 -69.34
C GLY A 941 -45.19 2.18 -69.23
N LYS A 942 -45.55 1.30 -70.17
CA LYS A 942 -44.69 0.16 -70.50
C LYS A 942 -43.48 0.70 -71.28
N ALA A 943 -42.30 0.67 -70.67
CA ALA A 943 -41.02 0.65 -71.39
C ALA A 943 -39.97 -0.10 -70.56
N ASN A 944 -39.54 -1.23 -71.14
CA ASN A 944 -38.53 -2.21 -70.75
C ASN A 944 -37.41 -1.77 -69.79
N HIS A 945 -37.23 -2.55 -68.72
CA HIS A 945 -35.92 -3.12 -68.38
C HIS A 945 -36.04 -4.62 -68.10
#